data_AF-A0ABD1JPD9-F1
#
_entry.id   AF-A0ABD1JPD9-F1
#
_cell.length_a   1.000
_cell.length_b   1.000
_cell.length_c   1.000
_cell.angle_alpha   90.00
_cell.angle_beta   90.00
_cell.angle_gamma   90.00
#
_symmetry.space_group_name_H-M   'P 1'
#
loop_
_entity.id
_entity.type
_entity.pdbx_description
1 polymer ?
#
loop_
_entity_poly.entity_id
_entity_poly.type
_entity_poly.pdbx_seq_one_letter_code
_entity_poly.pdbx_strand_id
1 'polypeptide(L)'
;MARFRDDNYVNWLKTTESLLALREGLRPFLENETETYHNCLRNKLDTCTKEAICQTKCDGKQWQKKIPECKVCTPWRIQILANHSAKGYGVYWKNCLPHLWPKEKWEVAKVYMPQGHRDHNCYEQFDIAALLNLMGHCTHFRTFVKDQPINKVINVRNCVMHSPDLTVLKSDLEQHLAKIKEFARLLDQHAHELKTLPDEIDTICQTVDKALMPTAQAAGPEKEEDALFQKFQEMEQEALKEKIEYLTQRCEEDQKGVKDEVQGIWDFLAKNGDLREKMVPQMEQLQRRVEQHERQINVLNERVDQLEDKVIKGEDRDPVFSGGALRYKNHVFELAREKGWEEPVFTETLEMHGYRGLLEVHGHKFIGQQVCQNKKQAHQEVAKAALPHLQILADFSVQKPHQTVFPPSIASEGSQYFYGRVTVVLVKEVCEKGHAQRQEATEAAYGKLALLFGADEAKSGSLQKDLVVQHFGRRGFPLPSEVCTEGPDGKFDCMLEVSGPFTFHDKEGSTKKKQAEQQAAKSALQQLSGVLGWTPTGENYKGDLKEKLEALGLGQPSYDVTEGGERDSTEAGTSIKRGEPIRIKVVRQNLQRADTDRPLEAADWSPSRVTGGASQPKPAMKESPSQQEPTSASVEALGSRFYGSVTVLLDTELQDESGESGEGRLLEAEAVEAAEAVEAAEAVEAAYRTLAQHFGLHTSEAGCWRAVVRGHFEKWGYPLPLEHLRRRPNETVYCSLKLCGSFTFRDQEGSTKKKQAEQQAAKSALQQLSGVLGWTPTGENYKGDLKEKLEALGLGQPSYDVTEEGERDSTVTLPDPTPAGSCDTSLPLEGASAQCFKEQPIPAELNPEQLKPAQLKPEQLKPEQLKPAELKPEQLKPAQLNPEQLKPAQLKPEPAKPAAAAPGSNTAEASPPPGHRKQARVQFEEVDRLLVLWGLLPPTVTCEKCSMEQRFRVRVRVKLDKYTFHSPGTSSSKKEASRKAFHAFALAAGICPPGADETRSTQEVKQFFAKRSLPSPKEAFGEKEKAFSCSLSDVSCSLEYEGQGSSEEEARQAASLDALTKLGSLFSAVGPSGVGGPPDGADERLSDLLRSIGQAPPTCFATAQQHRASLQLQFTGYTMDQQSSTNRRQAQNYLCERILKMLAIDTEASSSGSLRNSLDDWFKRRKLPQPSFQGLTEPLGVRVTFSAPLSCSSPEWEDSWAGAEKSLAQELSRRFTINQQEGTPAGARPNL
;
A
#
# COMPACT_ATOMS: atom_id res chain seq x y z
N MET A 1 -35.06 6.63 29.27
CA MET A 1 -34.75 7.86 30.05
C MET A 1 -33.25 8.14 30.20
N ALA A 2 -32.47 7.42 31.01
CA ALA A 2 -31.07 7.82 31.31
C ALA A 2 -30.18 8.00 30.06
N ARG A 3 -30.35 7.14 29.05
CA ARG A 3 -29.72 7.24 27.70
C ARG A 3 -29.92 8.57 26.97
N PHE A 4 -30.99 9.33 27.27
CA PHE A 4 -31.25 10.63 26.64
C PHE A 4 -30.43 11.78 27.25
N ARG A 5 -29.57 11.49 28.23
CA ARG A 5 -28.54 12.42 28.71
C ARG A 5 -27.22 12.28 27.94
N ASP A 6 -27.16 11.35 26.98
CA ASP A 6 -26.05 11.25 26.05
C ASP A 6 -26.46 11.84 24.69
N ASP A 7 -25.95 13.04 24.41
CA ASP A 7 -26.19 13.73 23.15
C ASP A 7 -25.72 12.90 21.93
N ASN A 8 -24.72 12.00 22.08
CA ASN A 8 -24.28 11.10 21.00
C ASN A 8 -25.40 10.16 20.56
N TYR A 9 -26.19 9.65 21.52
CA TYR A 9 -27.31 8.76 21.26
C TYR A 9 -28.53 9.51 20.69
N VAL A 10 -28.79 10.73 21.20
CA VAL A 10 -29.85 11.60 20.67
C VAL A 10 -29.56 12.01 19.22
N ASN A 11 -28.30 12.29 18.89
CA ASN A 11 -27.86 12.58 17.52
C ASN A 11 -27.88 11.33 16.61
N TRP A 12 -27.51 10.15 17.13
CA TRP A 12 -27.66 8.88 16.41
C TRP A 12 -29.11 8.63 16.02
N LEU A 13 -30.04 8.87 16.95
CA LEU A 13 -31.48 8.77 16.70
C LEU A 13 -31.93 9.79 15.64
N LYS A 14 -31.60 11.09 15.77
CA LYS A 14 -31.92 12.12 14.76
C LYS A 14 -31.40 11.76 13.36
N THR A 15 -30.19 11.20 13.27
CA THR A 15 -29.61 10.80 11.98
C THR A 15 -30.31 9.57 11.39
N THR A 16 -30.66 8.58 12.22
CA THR A 16 -31.38 7.37 11.81
C THR A 16 -32.79 7.70 11.33
N GLU A 17 -33.53 8.51 12.08
CA GLU A 17 -34.86 9.01 11.72
C GLU A 17 -34.82 9.83 10.41
N SER A 18 -33.77 10.60 10.17
CA SER A 18 -33.59 11.32 8.91
C SER A 18 -33.32 10.41 7.70
N LEU A 19 -32.71 9.25 7.92
CA LEU A 19 -32.54 8.20 6.89
C LEU A 19 -33.85 7.42 6.67
N LEU A 20 -34.66 7.22 7.70
CA LEU A 20 -35.99 6.61 7.59
C LEU A 20 -37.00 7.56 6.91
N ALA A 21 -36.94 8.86 7.19
CA ALA A 21 -37.70 9.87 6.46
C ALA A 21 -37.31 9.93 4.98
N LEU A 22 -36.01 9.83 4.66
CA LEU A 22 -35.54 9.67 3.28
C LEU A 22 -36.07 8.36 2.64
N ARG A 23 -36.12 7.26 3.40
CA ARG A 23 -36.68 5.98 2.92
C ARG A 23 -38.15 6.10 2.55
N GLU A 24 -38.99 6.73 3.36
CA GLU A 24 -40.40 6.91 2.99
C GLU A 24 -40.60 7.97 1.89
N GLY A 25 -39.83 9.06 1.89
CA GLY A 25 -39.88 10.06 0.80
C GLY A 25 -39.44 9.51 -0.58
N LEU A 26 -38.53 8.53 -0.61
CA LEU A 26 -38.13 7.82 -1.83
C LEU A 26 -39.19 6.83 -2.36
N ARG A 27 -40.18 6.45 -1.55
CA ARG A 27 -41.08 5.32 -1.83
C ARG A 27 -41.91 5.47 -3.11
N PRO A 28 -42.59 6.60 -3.38
CA PRO A 28 -43.40 6.74 -4.60
C PRO A 28 -42.54 6.73 -5.86
N PHE A 29 -41.40 7.45 -5.80
CA PHE A 29 -40.42 7.53 -6.88
C PHE A 29 -39.83 6.15 -7.22
N LEU A 30 -39.38 5.39 -6.22
CA LEU A 30 -38.77 4.09 -6.44
C LEU A 30 -39.79 3.01 -6.84
N GLU A 31 -41.03 3.05 -6.36
CA GLU A 31 -42.11 2.19 -6.85
C GLU A 31 -42.44 2.45 -8.33
N ASN A 32 -42.50 3.72 -8.75
CA ASN A 32 -42.78 4.12 -10.14
C ASN A 32 -41.59 3.85 -11.08
N GLU A 33 -40.37 4.20 -10.69
CA GLU A 33 -39.20 4.03 -11.56
C GLU A 33 -38.73 2.58 -11.63
N THR A 34 -38.93 1.77 -10.59
CA THR A 34 -38.70 0.32 -10.68
C THR A 34 -39.73 -0.36 -11.60
N GLU A 35 -40.99 0.12 -11.62
CA GLU A 35 -42.02 -0.29 -12.58
C GLU A 35 -41.65 0.11 -14.02
N THR A 36 -41.24 1.37 -14.22
CA THR A 36 -40.83 1.91 -15.52
C THR A 36 -39.61 1.17 -16.07
N TYR A 37 -38.61 0.91 -15.22
CA TYR A 37 -37.44 0.11 -15.55
C TYR A 37 -37.80 -1.36 -15.89
N HIS A 38 -38.68 -1.99 -15.11
CA HIS A 38 -39.15 -3.35 -15.37
C HIS A 38 -39.87 -3.45 -16.72
N ASN A 39 -40.75 -2.50 -17.02
CA ASN A 39 -41.45 -2.43 -18.30
C ASN A 39 -40.49 -2.08 -19.46
N CYS A 40 -39.44 -1.29 -19.23
CA CYS A 40 -38.37 -1.06 -20.20
C CYS A 40 -37.62 -2.38 -20.55
N LEU A 41 -37.32 -3.22 -19.55
CA LEU A 41 -36.73 -4.54 -19.75
C LEU A 41 -37.70 -5.49 -20.47
N ARG A 42 -38.96 -5.58 -20.02
CA ARG A 42 -40.02 -6.36 -20.70
C ARG A 42 -40.10 -5.96 -22.18
N ASN A 43 -40.02 -4.67 -22.49
CA ASN A 43 -40.13 -4.19 -23.86
C ASN A 43 -38.94 -4.56 -24.76
N LYS A 44 -37.73 -4.70 -24.22
CA LYS A 44 -36.50 -5.11 -24.93
C LYS A 44 -36.41 -6.62 -25.25
N LEU A 45 -37.35 -7.43 -24.78
CA LEU A 45 -37.42 -8.87 -25.05
C LEU A 45 -38.34 -9.21 -26.24
N ASP A 46 -38.24 -10.43 -26.76
CA ASP A 46 -39.19 -10.97 -27.73
C ASP A 46 -40.52 -11.36 -27.07
N THR A 47 -41.62 -11.34 -27.82
CA THR A 47 -42.97 -11.62 -27.29
C THR A 47 -43.11 -13.01 -26.67
N CYS A 48 -42.34 -14.02 -27.11
CA CYS A 48 -42.37 -15.33 -26.49
C CYS A 48 -41.67 -15.37 -25.12
N THR A 49 -40.64 -14.56 -24.89
CA THR A 49 -39.92 -14.51 -23.61
C THR A 49 -40.51 -13.53 -22.58
N LYS A 50 -41.31 -12.54 -23.01
CA LYS A 50 -41.96 -11.55 -22.11
C LYS A 50 -42.87 -12.17 -21.04
N GLU A 51 -43.50 -13.30 -21.34
CA GLU A 51 -44.52 -13.91 -20.47
C GLU A 51 -44.24 -15.39 -20.16
N ALA A 52 -43.18 -15.96 -20.73
CA ALA A 52 -42.78 -17.33 -20.45
C ALA A 52 -42.32 -17.50 -18.99
N ILE A 53 -42.89 -18.48 -18.30
CA ILE A 53 -42.46 -18.89 -16.95
C ILE A 53 -41.30 -19.89 -17.09
N CYS A 54 -40.28 -19.75 -16.23
CA CYS A 54 -39.10 -20.63 -16.23
C CYS A 54 -39.42 -22.06 -15.77
N GLN A 55 -39.74 -22.94 -16.74
CA GLN A 55 -40.00 -24.36 -16.48
C GLN A 55 -38.78 -25.11 -15.91
N THR A 56 -37.56 -24.64 -16.19
CA THR A 56 -36.30 -25.25 -15.69
C THR A 56 -35.99 -24.93 -14.23
N LYS A 57 -36.88 -24.22 -13.50
CA LYS A 57 -36.75 -23.85 -12.08
C LYS A 57 -35.35 -23.27 -11.73
N CYS A 58 -34.85 -22.37 -12.56
CA CYS A 58 -33.53 -21.76 -12.34
C CYS A 58 -33.50 -20.99 -11.03
N ASP A 59 -32.50 -21.29 -10.19
CA ASP A 59 -32.19 -20.60 -8.95
C ASP A 59 -30.92 -19.76 -9.14
N GLY A 60 -30.99 -18.45 -8.87
CA GLY A 60 -29.87 -17.54 -8.98
C GLY A 60 -28.69 -17.87 -8.05
N LYS A 61 -28.92 -18.63 -6.97
CA LYS A 61 -27.85 -19.20 -6.12
C LYS A 61 -26.87 -20.09 -6.91
N GLN A 62 -27.33 -20.78 -7.95
CA GLN A 62 -26.49 -21.69 -8.75
C GLN A 62 -25.61 -20.91 -9.77
N TRP A 63 -26.10 -19.76 -10.23
CA TRP A 63 -25.53 -19.00 -11.34
C TRP A 63 -24.18 -18.36 -11.03
N GLN A 64 -23.83 -18.24 -9.75
CA GLN A 64 -22.53 -17.72 -9.29
C GLN A 64 -21.37 -18.72 -9.49
N LYS A 65 -21.66 -20.00 -9.80
CA LYS A 65 -20.63 -21.03 -10.09
C LYS A 65 -20.78 -21.68 -11.48
N LYS A 66 -22.01 -21.86 -11.98
CA LYS A 66 -22.26 -22.37 -13.34
C LYS A 66 -23.57 -21.80 -13.89
N ILE A 67 -23.53 -21.30 -15.12
CA ILE A 67 -24.68 -20.69 -15.80
C ILE A 67 -25.50 -21.81 -16.48
N PRO A 68 -26.80 -21.97 -16.21
CA PRO A 68 -27.68 -22.86 -16.96
C PRO A 68 -28.12 -22.21 -18.29
N GLU A 69 -28.19 -23.01 -19.36
CA GLU A 69 -28.68 -22.56 -20.69
C GLU A 69 -30.21 -22.46 -20.74
N CYS A 70 -30.80 -21.65 -19.87
CA CYS A 70 -32.25 -21.43 -19.83
C CYS A 70 -32.68 -20.44 -20.91
N LYS A 71 -33.44 -20.91 -21.92
CA LYS A 71 -33.97 -20.06 -23.00
C LYS A 71 -34.81 -18.88 -22.51
N VAL A 72 -35.52 -19.02 -21.38
CA VAL A 72 -36.36 -17.96 -20.80
C VAL A 72 -35.53 -16.97 -19.98
N CYS A 73 -34.70 -17.45 -19.05
CA CYS A 73 -34.03 -16.55 -18.10
C CYS A 73 -32.74 -15.92 -18.66
N THR A 74 -32.15 -16.48 -19.73
CA THR A 74 -30.90 -15.94 -20.32
C THR A 74 -31.12 -14.59 -21.00
N PRO A 75 -32.16 -14.37 -21.84
CA PRO A 75 -32.47 -13.04 -22.38
C PRO A 75 -32.72 -11.99 -21.29
N TRP A 76 -33.52 -12.33 -20.27
CA TRP A 76 -33.72 -11.48 -19.08
C TRP A 76 -32.40 -11.10 -18.43
N ARG A 77 -31.54 -12.09 -18.12
CA ARG A 77 -30.22 -11.88 -17.52
C ARG A 77 -29.32 -10.95 -18.35
N ILE A 78 -29.35 -11.07 -19.68
CA ILE A 78 -28.56 -10.22 -20.58
C ILE A 78 -29.05 -8.78 -20.51
N GLN A 79 -30.37 -8.55 -20.56
CA GLN A 79 -30.93 -7.19 -20.45
C GLN A 79 -30.65 -6.58 -19.07
N ILE A 80 -30.76 -7.37 -17.99
CA ILE A 80 -30.40 -6.93 -16.63
C ILE A 80 -28.92 -6.51 -16.56
N LEU A 81 -27.99 -7.36 -17.01
CA LEU A 81 -26.56 -7.05 -17.02
C LEU A 81 -26.21 -5.83 -17.88
N ALA A 82 -26.92 -5.60 -18.99
CA ALA A 82 -26.72 -4.44 -19.85
C ALA A 82 -27.09 -3.09 -19.18
N ASN A 83 -27.84 -3.12 -18.07
CA ASN A 83 -28.20 -1.94 -17.27
C ASN A 83 -27.47 -1.92 -15.91
N HIS A 84 -26.41 -2.72 -15.74
CA HIS A 84 -25.61 -2.75 -14.51
C HIS A 84 -24.27 -2.02 -14.71
N SER A 85 -23.98 -1.06 -13.83
CA SER A 85 -22.70 -0.33 -13.81
C SER A 85 -21.47 -1.21 -13.53
N ALA A 86 -21.66 -2.33 -12.82
CA ALA A 86 -20.58 -3.17 -12.32
C ALA A 86 -20.17 -4.24 -13.35
N LYS A 87 -18.95 -4.14 -13.89
CA LYS A 87 -18.47 -4.97 -15.01
C LYS A 87 -17.98 -6.36 -14.58
N GLY A 88 -18.83 -7.12 -13.88
CA GLY A 88 -18.64 -8.54 -13.58
C GLY A 88 -18.31 -8.91 -12.13
N TYR A 89 -17.99 -7.93 -11.28
CA TYR A 89 -17.96 -8.07 -9.81
C TYR A 89 -19.20 -7.41 -9.21
N GLY A 90 -19.64 -7.84 -8.02
CA GLY A 90 -20.74 -7.19 -7.28
C GLY A 90 -22.16 -7.42 -7.81
N VAL A 91 -22.42 -8.55 -8.50
CA VAL A 91 -23.75 -8.87 -9.07
C VAL A 91 -24.44 -9.97 -8.25
N TYR A 92 -25.52 -9.64 -7.53
CA TYR A 92 -26.06 -10.46 -6.45
C TYR A 92 -27.16 -11.46 -6.89
N TRP A 93 -26.83 -12.33 -7.86
CA TRP A 93 -27.77 -13.34 -8.39
C TRP A 93 -28.41 -14.24 -7.32
N LYS A 94 -27.76 -14.45 -6.16
CA LYS A 94 -28.29 -15.21 -5.02
C LYS A 94 -29.65 -14.70 -4.50
N ASN A 95 -29.92 -13.40 -4.65
CA ASN A 95 -31.14 -12.75 -4.17
C ASN A 95 -32.33 -13.01 -5.10
N CYS A 96 -32.08 -13.10 -6.40
CA CYS A 96 -33.15 -13.21 -7.40
C CYS A 96 -33.75 -14.62 -7.47
N LEU A 97 -35.03 -14.67 -7.81
CA LEU A 97 -35.76 -15.84 -8.27
C LEU A 97 -36.07 -15.68 -9.77
N PRO A 98 -35.19 -16.17 -10.69
CA PRO A 98 -35.32 -15.95 -12.14
C PRO A 98 -36.64 -16.37 -12.82
N HIS A 99 -37.49 -17.11 -12.12
CA HIS A 99 -38.83 -17.51 -12.61
C HIS A 99 -39.91 -16.45 -12.34
N LEU A 100 -39.64 -15.46 -11.49
CA LEU A 100 -40.55 -14.37 -11.13
C LEU A 100 -40.29 -13.07 -11.92
N TRP A 101 -39.10 -12.91 -12.51
CA TRP A 101 -38.74 -11.74 -13.33
C TRP A 101 -39.77 -11.28 -14.37
N PRO A 102 -40.54 -12.15 -15.05
CA PRO A 102 -41.60 -11.70 -15.95
C PRO A 102 -42.72 -10.88 -15.29
N LYS A 103 -42.97 -11.10 -13.98
CA LYS A 103 -44.10 -10.55 -13.23
C LYS A 103 -43.69 -9.54 -12.17
N GLU A 104 -42.68 -9.86 -11.38
CA GLU A 104 -42.32 -9.10 -10.18
C GLU A 104 -41.18 -8.12 -10.48
N LYS A 105 -41.44 -6.80 -10.35
CA LYS A 105 -40.43 -5.76 -10.60
C LYS A 105 -39.27 -5.81 -9.61
N TRP A 106 -39.56 -6.03 -8.32
CA TRP A 106 -38.57 -6.07 -7.25
C TRP A 106 -37.60 -7.26 -7.38
N GLU A 107 -38.03 -8.39 -7.94
CA GLU A 107 -37.15 -9.52 -8.25
C GLU A 107 -36.05 -9.20 -9.27
N VAL A 108 -36.30 -8.21 -10.13
CA VAL A 108 -35.31 -7.68 -11.08
C VAL A 108 -34.44 -6.60 -10.45
N ALA A 109 -34.94 -5.87 -9.45
CA ALA A 109 -34.18 -4.89 -8.68
C ALA A 109 -33.15 -5.53 -7.71
N LYS A 110 -33.51 -6.65 -7.06
CA LYS A 110 -32.70 -7.42 -6.09
C LYS A 110 -31.25 -7.72 -6.49
N VAL A 111 -30.96 -7.78 -7.79
CA VAL A 111 -29.63 -8.09 -8.32
C VAL A 111 -28.58 -7.01 -8.03
N TYR A 112 -29.06 -5.77 -7.85
CA TYR A 112 -28.27 -4.55 -7.59
C TYR A 112 -28.02 -4.28 -6.11
N MET A 113 -28.75 -4.98 -5.24
CA MET A 113 -28.78 -4.81 -3.79
C MET A 113 -27.77 -5.76 -3.10
N PRO A 114 -27.37 -5.52 -1.84
CA PRO A 114 -26.56 -6.43 -1.02
C PRO A 114 -27.16 -7.85 -0.90
N GLN A 115 -26.43 -8.81 -0.31
CA GLN A 115 -26.96 -10.17 -0.13
C GLN A 115 -28.04 -10.18 0.96
N GLY A 116 -28.91 -11.19 0.98
CA GLY A 116 -29.89 -11.41 2.05
C GLY A 116 -31.33 -11.07 1.68
N HIS A 117 -31.57 -10.10 0.78
CA HIS A 117 -32.91 -9.71 0.31
C HIS A 117 -33.62 -10.74 -0.59
N ARG A 118 -33.33 -12.04 -0.43
CA ARG A 118 -33.80 -13.11 -1.32
C ARG A 118 -35.30 -13.35 -1.22
N ASP A 119 -35.85 -13.29 -0.02
CA ASP A 119 -37.24 -13.69 0.21
C ASP A 119 -38.19 -12.47 0.28
N HIS A 120 -37.67 -11.26 -0.02
CA HIS A 120 -38.41 -10.00 -0.06
C HIS A 120 -39.17 -9.85 -1.40
N ASN A 121 -40.22 -9.01 -1.48
CA ASN A 121 -40.98 -8.79 -2.72
C ASN A 121 -41.65 -7.40 -2.85
N CYS A 122 -41.72 -6.60 -1.79
CA CYS A 122 -42.30 -5.25 -1.80
C CYS A 122 -41.36 -4.21 -1.15
N TYR A 123 -41.63 -2.93 -1.39
CA TYR A 123 -40.79 -1.81 -0.94
C TYR A 123 -40.44 -1.85 0.55
N GLU A 124 -41.45 -2.15 1.37
CA GLU A 124 -41.43 -2.05 2.82
C GLU A 124 -40.45 -3.04 3.48
N GLN A 125 -39.98 -4.03 2.72
CA GLN A 125 -39.00 -5.03 3.14
C GLN A 125 -37.55 -4.65 2.74
N PHE A 126 -37.34 -3.63 1.91
CA PHE A 126 -36.00 -3.18 1.53
C PHE A 126 -35.55 -2.03 2.44
N ASP A 127 -34.40 -2.20 3.08
CA ASP A 127 -33.77 -1.16 3.89
C ASP A 127 -33.23 -0.02 3.00
N ILE A 128 -32.89 1.10 3.63
CA ILE A 128 -32.36 2.26 2.90
C ILE A 128 -31.04 1.95 2.14
N ALA A 129 -30.19 1.02 2.59
CA ALA A 129 -29.01 0.64 1.81
C ALA A 129 -29.35 -0.17 0.55
N ALA A 130 -30.30 -1.11 0.60
CA ALA A 130 -30.77 -1.85 -0.57
C ALA A 130 -31.23 -0.88 -1.67
N LEU A 131 -32.02 0.12 -1.29
CA LEU A 131 -32.60 1.12 -2.18
C LEU A 131 -31.53 2.07 -2.75
N LEU A 132 -30.60 2.56 -1.94
CA LEU A 132 -29.48 3.39 -2.44
C LEU A 132 -28.51 2.58 -3.33
N ASN A 133 -28.28 1.30 -3.04
CA ASN A 133 -27.48 0.41 -3.90
C ASN A 133 -28.18 0.13 -5.24
N LEU A 134 -29.50 -0.06 -5.25
CA LEU A 134 -30.29 -0.12 -6.49
C LEU A 134 -30.08 1.13 -7.35
N MET A 135 -30.19 2.32 -6.75
CA MET A 135 -30.02 3.60 -7.45
C MET A 135 -28.59 3.80 -7.98
N GLY A 136 -27.58 3.46 -7.18
CA GLY A 136 -26.18 3.58 -7.59
C GLY A 136 -25.76 2.56 -8.66
N HIS A 137 -26.23 1.32 -8.56
CA HIS A 137 -25.75 0.23 -9.41
C HIS A 137 -26.53 0.04 -10.72
N CYS A 138 -27.82 0.37 -10.77
CA CYS A 138 -28.65 0.29 -11.97
C CYS A 138 -28.55 1.58 -12.80
N THR A 139 -28.28 1.46 -14.11
CA THR A 139 -28.08 2.62 -14.99
C THR A 139 -29.36 3.40 -15.30
N HIS A 140 -30.54 2.87 -14.94
CA HIS A 140 -31.81 3.60 -15.06
C HIS A 140 -31.83 4.84 -14.14
N PHE A 141 -31.55 4.65 -12.86
CA PHE A 141 -31.61 5.71 -11.86
C PHE A 141 -30.52 6.79 -12.04
N ARG A 142 -29.43 6.44 -12.72
CA ARG A 142 -28.33 7.37 -13.09
C ARG A 142 -28.74 8.50 -14.03
N THR A 143 -29.93 8.43 -14.63
CA THR A 143 -30.49 9.53 -15.44
C THR A 143 -31.05 10.68 -14.59
N PHE A 144 -31.43 10.37 -13.34
CA PHE A 144 -31.97 11.34 -12.38
C PHE A 144 -30.88 11.86 -11.42
N VAL A 145 -29.97 10.98 -10.97
CA VAL A 145 -28.94 11.34 -9.97
C VAL A 145 -27.58 10.73 -10.33
N LYS A 146 -26.51 11.50 -10.15
CA LYS A 146 -25.13 11.03 -10.34
C LYS A 146 -24.66 10.18 -9.15
N ASP A 147 -23.65 9.34 -9.37
CA ASP A 147 -23.10 8.42 -8.36
C ASP A 147 -22.62 9.12 -7.07
N GLN A 148 -22.07 10.34 -7.16
CA GLN A 148 -21.37 10.98 -6.04
C GLN A 148 -22.31 11.37 -4.87
N PRO A 149 -23.47 12.02 -5.08
CA PRO A 149 -24.48 12.20 -4.01
C PRO A 149 -24.97 10.88 -3.38
N ILE A 150 -25.27 9.86 -4.20
CA ILE A 150 -25.74 8.55 -3.70
C ILE A 150 -24.70 7.95 -2.74
N ASN A 151 -23.43 7.93 -3.16
CA ASN A 151 -22.34 7.41 -2.35
C ASN A 151 -22.11 8.20 -1.05
N LYS A 152 -22.36 9.51 -1.04
CA LYS A 152 -22.32 10.31 0.21
C LYS A 152 -23.35 9.83 1.22
N VAL A 153 -24.60 9.58 0.81
CA VAL A 153 -25.66 9.12 1.71
C VAL A 153 -25.45 7.65 2.12
N ILE A 154 -24.94 6.79 1.23
CA ILE A 154 -24.50 5.43 1.60
C ILE A 154 -23.44 5.49 2.72
N ASN A 155 -22.49 6.42 2.65
CA ASN A 155 -21.50 6.59 3.72
C ASN A 155 -22.12 7.08 5.03
N VAL A 156 -23.05 8.07 5.00
CA VAL A 156 -23.82 8.49 6.19
C VAL A 156 -24.48 7.29 6.87
N ARG A 157 -25.26 6.54 6.08
CA ARG A 157 -25.96 5.34 6.54
C ARG A 157 -24.98 4.34 7.14
N ASN A 158 -23.81 4.13 6.51
CA ASN A 158 -22.83 3.19 7.00
C ASN A 158 -22.21 3.62 8.35
N CYS A 159 -21.89 4.90 8.59
CA CYS A 159 -21.42 5.35 9.90
C CYS A 159 -22.46 5.04 11.00
N VAL A 160 -23.70 5.48 10.80
CA VAL A 160 -24.82 5.32 11.74
C VAL A 160 -25.16 3.84 12.00
N MET A 161 -25.20 3.03 10.93
CA MET A 161 -25.61 1.63 11.02
C MET A 161 -24.49 0.69 11.43
N HIS A 162 -23.20 1.05 11.28
CA HIS A 162 -22.07 0.28 11.83
C HIS A 162 -21.62 0.71 13.24
N SER A 163 -22.07 1.85 13.78
CA SER A 163 -21.78 2.24 15.18
C SER A 163 -22.19 1.11 16.16
N PRO A 164 -21.27 0.53 16.95
CA PRO A 164 -21.59 -0.55 17.88
C PRO A 164 -22.22 -0.04 19.18
N ASP A 165 -22.08 1.26 19.45
CA ASP A 165 -22.45 1.96 20.69
C ASP A 165 -23.70 2.85 20.53
N LEU A 166 -24.25 2.97 19.32
CA LEU A 166 -25.38 3.82 18.93
C LEU A 166 -25.09 5.33 19.13
N THR A 167 -23.96 5.78 18.57
CA THR A 167 -23.43 7.14 18.74
C THR A 167 -23.24 7.87 17.40
N VAL A 168 -23.48 9.19 17.37
CA VAL A 168 -23.13 10.11 16.27
C VAL A 168 -22.82 11.50 16.85
N LEU A 169 -21.66 12.06 16.52
CA LEU A 169 -21.26 13.37 17.00
C LEU A 169 -22.12 14.52 16.47
N LYS A 170 -22.22 15.63 17.22
CA LYS A 170 -23.01 16.82 16.81
C LYS A 170 -22.62 17.36 15.43
N SER A 171 -21.36 17.71 15.17
CA SER A 171 -21.00 18.23 13.84
C SER A 171 -21.08 17.16 12.73
N ASP A 172 -21.13 15.86 13.09
CA ASP A 172 -21.29 14.79 12.10
C ASP A 172 -22.78 14.56 11.82
N LEU A 173 -23.68 14.67 12.80
CA LEU A 173 -25.11 14.88 12.58
C LEU A 173 -25.32 16.08 11.64
N GLU A 174 -24.74 17.25 11.92
CA GLU A 174 -24.85 18.44 11.06
C GLU A 174 -24.41 18.14 9.62
N GLN A 175 -23.26 17.48 9.43
CA GLN A 175 -22.83 17.03 8.10
C GLN A 175 -23.72 15.94 7.48
N HIS A 176 -24.24 15.01 8.27
CA HIS A 176 -25.07 13.88 7.83
C HIS A 176 -26.44 14.38 7.37
N LEU A 177 -27.08 15.27 8.13
CA LEU A 177 -28.28 15.99 7.71
C LEU A 177 -28.01 16.82 6.46
N ALA A 178 -26.88 17.53 6.36
CA ALA A 178 -26.52 18.27 5.14
C ALA A 178 -26.38 17.34 3.91
N LYS A 179 -25.71 16.18 4.06
CA LYS A 179 -25.55 15.17 3.01
C LYS A 179 -26.92 14.58 2.58
N ILE A 180 -27.82 14.32 3.51
CA ILE A 180 -29.19 13.81 3.26
C ILE A 180 -30.07 14.86 2.57
N LYS A 181 -30.13 16.09 3.12
CA LYS A 181 -30.94 17.19 2.57
C LYS A 181 -30.48 17.59 1.16
N GLU A 182 -29.18 17.59 0.91
CA GLU A 182 -28.64 17.88 -0.42
C GLU A 182 -28.99 16.77 -1.43
N PHE A 183 -28.97 15.51 -1.02
CA PHE A 183 -29.45 14.41 -1.85
C PHE A 183 -30.95 14.59 -2.18
N ALA A 184 -31.79 14.93 -1.20
CA ALA A 184 -33.21 15.18 -1.43
C ALA A 184 -33.46 16.30 -2.45
N ARG A 185 -32.77 17.45 -2.32
CA ARG A 185 -32.84 18.57 -3.29
C ARG A 185 -32.41 18.17 -4.71
N LEU A 186 -31.42 17.28 -4.85
CA LEU A 186 -30.98 16.81 -6.16
C LEU A 186 -31.97 15.84 -6.82
N LEU A 187 -32.98 15.34 -6.10
CA LEU A 187 -34.10 14.57 -6.65
C LEU A 187 -35.41 15.35 -6.79
N ASP A 188 -35.55 16.56 -6.23
CA ASP A 188 -36.86 17.23 -6.11
C ASP A 188 -37.57 17.50 -7.46
N GLN A 189 -36.79 17.61 -8.53
CA GLN A 189 -37.23 17.77 -9.94
C GLN A 189 -37.83 16.49 -10.54
N HIS A 190 -37.69 15.35 -9.85
CA HIS A 190 -38.05 14.01 -10.30
C HIS A 190 -38.91 13.24 -9.27
N ALA A 191 -38.83 13.62 -7.99
CA ALA A 191 -39.59 13.07 -6.87
C ALA A 191 -40.11 14.24 -6.03
N HIS A 192 -41.30 14.74 -6.34
CA HIS A 192 -41.85 15.95 -5.72
C HIS A 192 -42.09 15.81 -4.20
N GLU A 193 -42.21 14.58 -3.71
CA GLU A 193 -42.32 14.21 -2.30
C GLU A 193 -41.03 14.49 -1.51
N LEU A 194 -39.86 14.43 -2.16
CA LEU A 194 -38.58 14.77 -1.53
C LEU A 194 -38.37 16.28 -1.35
N LYS A 195 -39.29 17.12 -1.84
CA LYS A 195 -39.20 18.58 -1.73
C LYS A 195 -39.45 19.09 -0.31
N THR A 196 -40.34 18.45 0.45
CA THR A 196 -40.64 18.80 1.84
C THR A 196 -39.73 18.08 2.84
N LEU A 197 -39.05 17.01 2.42
CA LEU A 197 -38.16 16.22 3.26
C LEU A 197 -37.09 17.05 4.04
N PRO A 198 -36.47 18.11 3.49
CA PRO A 198 -35.56 18.95 4.27
C PRO A 198 -36.21 19.61 5.50
N ASP A 199 -37.45 20.06 5.36
CA ASP A 199 -38.24 20.70 6.42
C ASP A 199 -38.81 19.65 7.39
N GLU A 200 -39.14 18.45 6.90
CA GLU A 200 -39.52 17.30 7.72
C GLU A 200 -38.36 16.81 8.59
N ILE A 201 -37.13 16.79 8.07
CA ILE A 201 -35.90 16.48 8.83
C ILE A 201 -35.67 17.53 9.95
N ASP A 202 -35.88 18.81 9.68
CA ASP A 202 -35.81 19.84 10.73
C ASP A 202 -36.94 19.69 11.75
N THR A 203 -38.13 19.28 11.31
CA THR A 203 -39.27 18.98 12.19
C THR A 203 -39.01 17.74 13.06
N ILE A 204 -38.35 16.71 12.53
CA ILE A 204 -37.88 15.52 13.26
C ILE A 204 -36.89 15.94 14.35
N CYS A 205 -35.86 16.71 14.00
CA CYS A 205 -34.86 17.18 14.95
C CYS A 205 -35.51 18.01 16.08
N GLN A 206 -36.35 18.99 15.72
CA GLN A 206 -37.11 19.79 16.68
C GLN A 206 -38.09 18.97 17.53
N THR A 207 -38.67 17.89 17.01
CA THR A 207 -39.57 17.01 17.79
C THR A 207 -38.78 16.28 18.87
N VAL A 208 -37.59 15.75 18.51
CA VAL A 208 -36.67 15.12 19.47
C VAL A 208 -36.22 16.13 20.53
N ASP A 209 -35.79 17.33 20.13
CA ASP A 209 -35.30 18.34 21.08
C ASP A 209 -36.40 18.81 22.05
N LYS A 210 -37.64 19.01 21.57
CA LYS A 210 -38.79 19.38 22.42
C LYS A 210 -39.19 18.26 23.38
N ALA A 211 -39.17 17.00 22.93
CA ALA A 211 -39.51 15.85 23.77
C ALA A 211 -38.49 15.58 24.90
N LEU A 212 -37.29 16.15 24.81
CA LEU A 212 -36.22 16.02 25.80
C LEU A 212 -36.07 17.25 26.72
N MET A 213 -36.70 18.38 26.39
CA MET A 213 -36.65 19.64 27.15
C MET A 213 -38.05 20.17 27.50
N PRO A 214 -38.76 19.57 28.49
CA PRO A 214 -40.05 20.08 28.96
C PRO A 214 -39.92 21.50 29.52
N THR A 215 -40.67 22.45 28.97
CA THR A 215 -40.57 23.86 29.37
C THR A 215 -41.27 24.09 30.70
N ALA A 216 -40.49 24.25 31.77
CA ALA A 216 -40.95 24.40 33.17
C ALA A 216 -41.85 25.63 33.49
N GLN A 217 -42.35 26.33 32.48
CA GLN A 217 -43.15 27.56 32.58
C GLN A 217 -44.34 27.61 31.60
N ALA A 218 -44.59 26.57 30.80
CA ALA A 218 -45.74 26.52 29.89
C ALA A 218 -46.95 25.85 30.56
N ALA A 219 -48.02 26.60 30.82
CA ALA A 219 -49.31 26.06 31.24
C ALA A 219 -50.09 25.49 30.04
N GLY A 220 -49.47 24.56 29.31
CA GLY A 220 -50.06 23.84 28.19
C GLY A 220 -50.98 22.69 28.64
N PRO A 221 -51.74 22.08 27.72
CA PRO A 221 -52.49 20.86 28.02
C PRO A 221 -51.53 19.67 28.14
N GLU A 222 -51.49 19.01 29.30
CA GLU A 222 -50.63 17.85 29.63
C GLU A 222 -50.61 16.78 28.51
N LYS A 223 -51.78 16.58 27.87
CA LYS A 223 -51.98 15.64 26.75
C LYS A 223 -51.12 15.90 25.50
N GLU A 224 -50.63 17.11 25.31
CA GLU A 224 -49.81 17.48 24.15
C GLU A 224 -48.32 17.16 24.39
N GLU A 225 -47.82 17.33 25.62
CA GLU A 225 -46.50 16.84 26.02
C GLU A 225 -46.47 15.30 26.06
N ASP A 226 -47.50 14.65 26.61
CA ASP A 226 -47.68 13.19 26.56
C ASP A 226 -47.63 12.65 25.11
N ALA A 227 -48.33 13.30 24.19
CA ALA A 227 -48.39 12.89 22.78
C ALA A 227 -47.04 13.09 22.05
N LEU A 228 -46.32 14.18 22.34
CA LEU A 228 -44.98 14.42 21.82
C LEU A 228 -43.98 13.37 22.33
N PHE A 229 -44.03 13.06 23.63
CA PHE A 229 -43.13 12.07 24.23
C PHE A 229 -43.45 10.63 23.79
N GLN A 230 -44.73 10.30 23.56
CA GLN A 230 -45.14 9.02 22.97
C GLN A 230 -44.62 8.89 21.51
N LYS A 231 -44.79 9.92 20.68
CA LYS A 231 -44.25 9.94 19.31
C LYS A 231 -42.72 9.76 19.30
N PHE A 232 -42.02 10.42 20.22
CA PHE A 232 -40.57 10.28 20.39
C PHE A 232 -40.15 8.83 20.77
N GLN A 233 -40.91 8.16 21.65
CA GLN A 233 -40.67 6.74 21.95
C GLN A 233 -40.91 5.82 20.74
N GLU A 234 -41.87 6.15 19.86
CA GLU A 234 -42.14 5.36 18.66
C GLU A 234 -41.00 5.48 17.64
N MET A 235 -40.48 6.70 17.42
CA MET A 235 -39.28 6.97 16.64
C MET A 235 -38.06 6.17 17.18
N GLU A 236 -37.80 6.24 18.49
CA GLU A 236 -36.72 5.47 19.13
C GLU A 236 -36.83 3.95 18.86
N GLN A 237 -38.04 3.39 18.94
CA GLN A 237 -38.26 1.96 18.73
C GLN A 237 -38.07 1.54 17.28
N GLU A 238 -38.48 2.37 16.31
CA GLU A 238 -38.33 2.06 14.89
C GLU A 238 -36.87 2.16 14.44
N ALA A 239 -36.12 3.18 14.90
CA ALA A 239 -34.69 3.29 14.70
C ALA A 239 -33.91 2.08 15.26
N LEU A 240 -34.24 1.61 16.47
CA LEU A 240 -33.65 0.38 17.03
C LEU A 240 -34.03 -0.87 16.25
N LYS A 241 -35.27 -0.95 15.76
CA LYS A 241 -35.79 -2.08 14.97
C LYS A 241 -35.09 -2.20 13.61
N GLU A 242 -34.94 -1.11 12.85
CA GLU A 242 -34.16 -1.06 11.61
C GLU A 242 -32.70 -1.50 11.86
N LYS A 243 -32.10 -1.03 12.97
CA LYS A 243 -30.74 -1.40 13.40
C LYS A 243 -30.60 -2.90 13.72
N ILE A 244 -31.58 -3.51 14.40
CA ILE A 244 -31.56 -4.96 14.72
C ILE A 244 -31.82 -5.81 13.47
N GLU A 245 -32.73 -5.42 12.58
CA GLU A 245 -32.98 -6.14 11.33
C GLU A 245 -31.76 -6.07 10.40
N TYR A 246 -31.07 -4.93 10.34
CA TYR A 246 -29.80 -4.79 9.62
C TYR A 246 -28.71 -5.76 10.12
N LEU A 247 -28.53 -5.91 11.44
CA LEU A 247 -27.59 -6.90 11.98
C LEU A 247 -28.05 -8.33 11.72
N THR A 248 -29.37 -8.58 11.74
CA THR A 248 -29.96 -9.88 11.40
C THR A 248 -29.63 -10.27 9.96
N GLN A 249 -29.78 -9.33 9.02
CA GLN A 249 -29.39 -9.54 7.61
C GLN A 249 -27.88 -9.76 7.47
N ARG A 250 -27.02 -8.99 8.15
CA ARG A 250 -25.56 -9.17 8.07
C ARG A 250 -25.04 -10.45 8.71
N CYS A 251 -25.76 -11.03 9.67
CA CYS A 251 -25.47 -12.40 10.10
C CYS A 251 -25.58 -13.39 8.92
N GLU A 252 -26.59 -13.27 8.04
CA GLU A 252 -26.81 -14.15 6.89
C GLU A 252 -25.80 -13.97 5.73
N GLU A 253 -24.89 -13.02 5.85
CA GLU A 253 -23.84 -12.78 4.85
C GLU A 253 -22.49 -13.44 5.18
N ASP A 254 -22.34 -14.12 6.32
CA ASP A 254 -21.05 -14.62 6.86
C ASP A 254 -19.98 -13.49 7.00
N GLN A 255 -20.39 -12.24 7.22
CA GLN A 255 -19.47 -11.11 7.35
C GLN A 255 -18.64 -11.17 8.65
N LYS A 256 -17.33 -10.85 8.54
CA LYS A 256 -16.47 -10.62 9.71
C LYS A 256 -16.86 -9.34 10.44
N GLY A 257 -16.73 -9.34 11.77
CA GLY A 257 -17.00 -8.18 12.64
C GLY A 257 -18.41 -8.11 13.23
N VAL A 258 -19.39 -8.83 12.66
CA VAL A 258 -20.81 -8.75 13.10
C VAL A 258 -21.01 -9.12 14.58
N LYS A 259 -20.16 -9.99 15.15
CA LYS A 259 -20.26 -10.38 16.57
C LYS A 259 -20.14 -9.19 17.54
N ASP A 260 -19.24 -8.25 17.25
CA ASP A 260 -18.96 -7.13 18.16
C ASP A 260 -20.09 -6.08 18.12
N GLU A 261 -20.60 -5.79 16.91
CA GLU A 261 -21.78 -4.93 16.73
C GLU A 261 -23.06 -5.54 17.34
N VAL A 262 -23.23 -6.86 17.23
CA VAL A 262 -24.34 -7.58 17.87
C VAL A 262 -24.22 -7.49 19.39
N GLN A 263 -23.04 -7.76 19.97
CA GLN A 263 -22.83 -7.67 21.42
C GLN A 263 -23.10 -6.25 21.94
N GLY A 264 -22.72 -5.20 21.19
CA GLY A 264 -23.03 -3.81 21.54
C GLY A 264 -24.52 -3.55 21.75
N ILE A 265 -25.39 -4.11 20.91
CA ILE A 265 -26.85 -4.01 21.09
C ILE A 265 -27.34 -4.82 22.29
N TRP A 266 -26.82 -6.03 22.54
CA TRP A 266 -27.18 -6.79 23.75
C TRP A 266 -26.79 -6.02 25.02
N ASP A 267 -25.61 -5.41 25.07
CA ASP A 267 -25.13 -4.61 26.18
C ASP A 267 -25.94 -3.30 26.35
N PHE A 268 -26.31 -2.64 25.25
CA PHE A 268 -27.16 -1.44 25.27
C PHE A 268 -28.57 -1.75 25.81
N LEU A 269 -29.19 -2.84 25.34
CA LEU A 269 -30.53 -3.26 25.78
C LEU A 269 -30.51 -3.85 27.20
N ALA A 270 -29.42 -4.50 27.62
CA ALA A 270 -29.23 -4.89 29.02
C ALA A 270 -29.22 -3.68 29.98
N LYS A 271 -28.71 -2.52 29.52
CA LYS A 271 -28.72 -1.24 30.26
C LYS A 271 -30.07 -0.49 30.17
N ASN A 272 -30.95 -0.83 29.23
CA ASN A 272 -32.22 -0.14 28.94
C ASN A 272 -33.40 -1.12 28.95
N GLY A 273 -33.84 -1.54 30.14
CA GLY A 273 -34.94 -2.50 30.31
C GLY A 273 -36.25 -2.10 29.62
N ASP A 274 -36.56 -0.80 29.58
CA ASP A 274 -37.75 -0.22 28.94
C ASP A 274 -37.76 -0.36 27.41
N LEU A 275 -36.59 -0.51 26.77
CA LEU A 275 -36.46 -0.87 25.37
C LEU A 275 -36.37 -2.39 25.19
N ARG A 276 -35.65 -3.08 26.09
CA ARG A 276 -35.48 -4.53 26.05
C ARG A 276 -36.81 -5.28 26.06
N GLU A 277 -37.76 -4.87 26.90
CA GLU A 277 -39.10 -5.47 26.97
C GLU A 277 -39.91 -5.29 25.66
N LYS A 278 -39.73 -4.15 24.97
CA LYS A 278 -40.41 -3.87 23.70
C LYS A 278 -39.75 -4.58 22.51
N MET A 279 -38.44 -4.81 22.55
CA MET A 279 -37.64 -5.37 21.45
C MET A 279 -37.41 -6.90 21.51
N VAL A 280 -38.02 -7.61 22.48
CA VAL A 280 -37.80 -9.07 22.66
C VAL A 280 -37.98 -9.88 21.36
N PRO A 281 -39.04 -9.70 20.53
CA PRO A 281 -39.22 -10.49 19.31
C PRO A 281 -38.06 -10.36 18.31
N GLN A 282 -37.53 -9.15 18.16
CA GLN A 282 -36.41 -8.82 17.27
C GLN A 282 -35.09 -9.35 17.84
N MET A 283 -34.89 -9.23 19.16
CA MET A 283 -33.73 -9.80 19.86
C MET A 283 -33.69 -11.34 19.71
N GLU A 284 -34.82 -12.02 19.87
CA GLU A 284 -34.90 -13.46 19.65
C GLU A 284 -34.64 -13.85 18.18
N GLN A 285 -35.11 -13.05 17.21
CA GLN A 285 -34.86 -13.29 15.78
C GLN A 285 -33.36 -13.22 15.47
N LEU A 286 -32.69 -12.17 15.94
CA LEU A 286 -31.24 -12.01 15.84
C LEU A 286 -30.50 -13.16 16.56
N GLN A 287 -30.89 -13.51 17.80
CA GLN A 287 -30.27 -14.61 18.54
C GLN A 287 -30.39 -15.95 17.81
N ARG A 288 -31.59 -16.29 17.30
CA ARG A 288 -31.83 -17.50 16.49
C ARG A 288 -30.91 -17.54 15.26
N ARG A 289 -30.63 -16.41 14.62
CA ARG A 289 -29.67 -16.32 13.50
C ARG A 289 -28.21 -16.46 13.93
N VAL A 290 -27.80 -15.85 15.04
CA VAL A 290 -26.44 -16.01 15.59
C VAL A 290 -26.19 -17.48 15.95
N GLU A 291 -27.09 -18.09 16.73
CA GLU A 291 -27.02 -19.51 17.07
C GLU A 291 -27.03 -20.43 15.84
N GLN A 292 -27.74 -20.06 14.77
CA GLN A 292 -27.74 -20.82 13.52
C GLN A 292 -26.37 -20.80 12.81
N HIS A 293 -25.62 -19.70 12.88
CA HIS A 293 -24.25 -19.64 12.33
C HIS A 293 -23.25 -20.35 13.25
N GLU A 294 -23.37 -20.21 14.58
CA GLU A 294 -22.52 -20.96 15.51
C GLU A 294 -22.72 -22.48 15.41
N ARG A 295 -23.97 -22.95 15.21
CA ARG A 295 -24.25 -24.36 14.89
C ARG A 295 -23.62 -24.79 13.57
N GLN A 296 -23.56 -23.93 12.54
CA GLN A 296 -22.87 -24.23 11.28
C GLN A 296 -21.35 -24.32 11.46
N ILE A 297 -20.74 -23.40 12.22
CA ILE A 297 -19.32 -23.43 12.58
C ILE A 297 -19.02 -24.72 13.37
N ASN A 298 -19.84 -25.06 14.36
CA ASN A 298 -19.64 -26.28 15.16
C ASN A 298 -19.81 -27.55 14.32
N VAL A 299 -20.73 -27.59 13.34
CA VAL A 299 -20.85 -28.72 12.39
C VAL A 299 -19.65 -28.80 11.41
N LEU A 300 -18.97 -27.69 11.13
CA LEU A 300 -17.71 -27.70 10.37
C LEU A 300 -16.54 -28.20 11.24
N ASN A 301 -16.45 -27.75 12.49
CA ASN A 301 -15.44 -28.22 13.45
C ASN A 301 -15.63 -29.71 13.75
N GLU A 302 -16.84 -30.16 14.13
CA GLU A 302 -17.18 -31.58 14.30
C GLU A 302 -16.83 -32.42 13.06
N ARG A 303 -16.85 -31.84 11.85
CA ARG A 303 -16.42 -32.52 10.61
C ARG A 303 -14.91 -32.60 10.43
N VAL A 304 -14.17 -31.58 10.86
CA VAL A 304 -12.69 -31.63 10.93
C VAL A 304 -12.30 -32.67 11.98
N ASP A 305 -12.86 -32.58 13.18
CA ASP A 305 -12.66 -33.54 14.26
C ASP A 305 -12.99 -34.96 13.80
N GLN A 306 -14.12 -35.20 13.11
CA GLN A 306 -14.48 -36.52 12.57
C GLN A 306 -13.59 -36.99 11.40
N LEU A 307 -12.88 -36.11 10.71
CA LEU A 307 -11.88 -36.50 9.71
C LEU A 307 -10.57 -36.88 10.39
N GLU A 308 -10.16 -36.15 11.43
CA GLU A 308 -8.97 -36.45 12.24
C GLU A 308 -9.19 -37.74 13.05
N ASP A 309 -10.34 -37.90 13.71
CA ASP A 309 -10.66 -39.10 14.48
C ASP A 309 -10.82 -40.34 13.59
N LYS A 310 -11.20 -40.20 12.31
CA LYS A 310 -11.15 -41.30 11.33
C LYS A 310 -9.73 -41.68 10.89
N VAL A 311 -8.77 -40.76 10.98
CA VAL A 311 -7.34 -41.05 10.79
C VAL A 311 -6.73 -41.70 12.05
N ILE A 312 -7.35 -41.51 13.22
CA ILE A 312 -6.83 -41.99 14.53
C ILE A 312 -7.51 -43.30 15.01
N LYS A 313 -8.81 -43.50 14.74
CA LYS A 313 -9.68 -44.50 15.38
C LYS A 313 -10.38 -45.48 14.40
N GLY A 314 -9.59 -46.15 13.58
CA GLY A 314 -9.77 -47.60 13.36
C GLY A 314 -10.54 -48.12 12.14
N GLU A 315 -10.28 -49.42 11.90
CA GLU A 315 -11.25 -50.44 11.44
C GLU A 315 -11.79 -50.39 10.00
N ASP A 316 -10.96 -49.99 9.04
CA ASP A 316 -10.88 -50.77 7.78
C ASP A 316 -9.42 -51.06 7.39
N ARG A 317 -9.17 -52.24 6.79
CA ARG A 317 -7.83 -52.75 6.45
C ARG A 317 -7.53 -52.59 4.96
N ASP A 318 -7.39 -51.35 4.50
CA ASP A 318 -6.75 -51.10 3.21
C ASP A 318 -5.21 -51.27 3.36
N PRO A 319 -4.54 -52.22 2.67
CA PRO A 319 -3.16 -52.62 3.01
C PRO A 319 -2.07 -51.55 2.82
N VAL A 320 -2.38 -50.41 2.20
CA VAL A 320 -1.38 -49.47 1.68
C VAL A 320 -0.72 -48.59 2.76
N PHE A 321 -1.41 -48.31 3.87
CA PHE A 321 -0.92 -47.42 4.93
C PHE A 321 -1.06 -48.00 6.34
N SER A 322 -0.23 -48.99 6.68
CA SER A 322 -0.05 -49.46 8.05
C SER A 322 1.41 -49.34 8.53
N GLY A 323 1.62 -48.45 9.50
CA GLY A 323 2.92 -48.18 10.11
C GLY A 323 2.92 -46.84 10.83
N GLY A 324 3.14 -46.86 12.16
CA GLY A 324 3.22 -45.65 12.97
C GLY A 324 4.33 -44.71 12.50
N ALA A 325 4.19 -43.41 12.84
CA ALA A 325 5.12 -42.36 12.42
C ALA A 325 6.59 -42.76 12.59
N LEU A 326 7.43 -42.41 11.60
CA LEU A 326 8.77 -42.95 11.29
C LEU A 326 9.89 -42.60 12.31
N ARG A 327 9.57 -42.54 13.61
CA ARG A 327 10.39 -41.93 14.67
C ARG A 327 11.76 -42.57 14.87
N TYR A 328 11.87 -43.91 14.99
CA TYR A 328 13.13 -44.54 15.39
C TYR A 328 14.26 -44.32 14.37
N LYS A 329 14.00 -44.46 13.07
CA LYS A 329 14.99 -44.13 12.03
C LYS A 329 15.44 -42.67 12.12
N ASN A 330 14.52 -41.73 12.32
CA ASN A 330 14.86 -40.31 12.46
C ASN A 330 15.72 -40.05 13.70
N HIS A 331 15.41 -40.66 14.85
CA HIS A 331 16.21 -40.51 16.08
C HIS A 331 17.65 -41.02 15.92
N VAL A 332 17.91 -42.01 15.06
CA VAL A 332 19.29 -42.43 14.71
C VAL A 332 20.02 -41.33 13.91
N PHE A 333 19.36 -40.70 12.94
CA PHE A 333 19.93 -39.55 12.20
C PHE A 333 20.13 -38.30 13.09
N GLU A 334 19.22 -38.07 14.04
CA GLU A 334 19.30 -36.96 14.99
C GLU A 334 20.47 -37.16 15.97
N LEU A 335 20.58 -38.34 16.59
CA LEU A 335 21.70 -38.70 17.48
C LEU A 335 23.06 -38.64 16.76
N ALA A 336 23.14 -39.17 15.53
CA ALA A 336 24.37 -39.11 14.74
C ALA A 336 24.76 -37.66 14.40
N ARG A 337 23.80 -36.80 14.05
CA ARG A 337 24.05 -35.38 13.77
C ARG A 337 24.47 -34.61 15.02
N GLU A 338 23.84 -34.88 16.16
CA GLU A 338 24.17 -34.28 17.46
C GLU A 338 25.60 -34.62 17.90
N LYS A 339 26.01 -35.88 17.75
CA LYS A 339 27.33 -36.39 18.15
C LYS A 339 28.40 -36.23 17.04
N GLY A 340 28.06 -35.63 15.89
CA GLY A 340 28.99 -35.33 14.79
C GLY A 340 29.50 -36.56 14.03
N TRP A 341 28.70 -37.63 13.99
CA TRP A 341 29.00 -38.89 13.30
C TRP A 341 28.63 -38.85 11.81
N GLU A 342 29.20 -39.78 11.05
CA GLU A 342 28.84 -40.01 9.65
C GLU A 342 27.36 -40.45 9.50
N GLU A 343 26.75 -40.10 8.37
CA GLU A 343 25.30 -40.26 8.17
C GLU A 343 24.87 -41.74 8.22
N PRO A 344 23.94 -42.13 9.12
CA PRO A 344 23.52 -43.51 9.31
C PRO A 344 23.04 -44.23 8.04
N VAL A 345 23.80 -45.24 7.61
CA VAL A 345 23.51 -46.02 6.40
C VAL A 345 22.57 -47.16 6.76
N PHE A 346 21.41 -47.20 6.10
CA PHE A 346 20.42 -48.27 6.24
C PHE A 346 20.35 -49.08 4.96
N THR A 347 20.48 -50.40 5.07
CA THR A 347 20.40 -51.36 3.96
C THR A 347 19.51 -52.54 4.37
N GLU A 348 19.17 -53.43 3.44
CA GLU A 348 18.35 -54.60 3.75
C GLU A 348 18.75 -55.86 2.96
N THR A 349 18.57 -57.03 3.59
CA THR A 349 18.68 -58.34 2.93
C THR A 349 17.30 -58.94 2.71
N LEU A 350 17.08 -59.54 1.54
CA LEU A 350 15.86 -60.28 1.22
C LEU A 350 15.98 -61.72 1.72
N GLU A 351 15.05 -62.13 2.58
CA GLU A 351 14.89 -63.48 3.12
C GLU A 351 13.54 -64.07 2.67
N MET A 352 13.33 -65.38 2.80
CA MET A 352 12.19 -66.09 2.17
C MET A 352 10.78 -65.59 2.57
N HIS A 353 10.66 -64.76 3.61
CA HIS A 353 9.39 -64.20 4.08
C HIS A 353 9.39 -62.67 4.24
N GLY A 354 10.37 -61.96 3.66
CA GLY A 354 10.43 -60.49 3.68
C GLY A 354 11.85 -59.92 3.73
N TYR A 355 11.99 -58.71 4.24
CA TYR A 355 13.26 -57.98 4.33
C TYR A 355 13.74 -57.90 5.78
N ARG A 356 15.03 -58.17 6.01
CA ARG A 356 15.71 -57.88 7.28
C ARG A 356 16.50 -56.59 7.15
N GLY A 357 16.38 -55.70 8.12
CA GLY A 357 17.08 -54.41 8.10
C GLY A 357 18.52 -54.56 8.60
N LEU A 358 19.42 -53.77 8.05
CA LEU A 358 20.77 -53.55 8.54
C LEU A 358 21.00 -52.04 8.69
N LEU A 359 21.80 -51.67 9.69
CA LEU A 359 22.15 -50.29 10.00
C LEU A 359 23.65 -50.21 10.31
N GLU A 360 24.36 -49.36 9.59
CA GLU A 360 25.75 -49.02 9.85
C GLU A 360 25.87 -47.53 10.20
N VAL A 361 26.45 -47.24 11.37
CA VAL A 361 26.66 -45.88 11.86
C VAL A 361 27.91 -45.85 12.74
N HIS A 362 28.78 -44.88 12.50
CA HIS A 362 30.07 -44.74 13.19
C HIS A 362 30.90 -46.05 13.23
N GLY A 363 30.89 -46.83 12.13
CA GLY A 363 31.57 -48.12 12.00
C GLY A 363 30.89 -49.31 12.70
N HIS A 364 29.85 -49.08 13.52
CA HIS A 364 29.10 -50.15 14.18
C HIS A 364 27.95 -50.63 13.28
N LYS A 365 27.89 -51.95 13.04
CA LYS A 365 26.86 -52.60 12.23
C LYS A 365 25.85 -53.33 13.12
N PHE A 366 24.57 -53.05 12.91
CA PHE A 366 23.43 -53.64 13.59
C PHE A 366 22.56 -54.37 12.56
N ILE A 367 21.93 -55.47 12.98
CA ILE A 367 21.07 -56.31 12.14
C ILE A 367 19.73 -56.47 12.86
N GLY A 368 18.63 -56.26 12.14
CA GLY A 368 17.28 -56.37 12.63
C GLY A 368 16.94 -57.80 13.06
N GLN A 369 16.23 -57.95 14.17
CA GLN A 369 15.97 -59.26 14.75
C GLN A 369 14.81 -59.97 14.03
N GLN A 370 13.86 -59.20 13.51
CA GLN A 370 12.69 -59.69 12.78
C GLN A 370 12.81 -59.45 11.26
N VAL A 371 12.20 -60.34 10.48
CA VAL A 371 12.01 -60.16 9.03
C VAL A 371 10.68 -59.44 8.82
N CYS A 372 10.70 -58.25 8.24
CA CYS A 372 9.50 -57.44 8.02
C CYS A 372 9.02 -57.54 6.56
N GLN A 373 7.72 -57.43 6.33
CA GLN A 373 7.14 -57.59 4.99
C GLN A 373 7.58 -56.52 3.98
N ASN A 374 8.10 -55.38 4.44
CA ASN A 374 8.64 -54.33 3.57
C ASN A 374 9.90 -53.66 4.16
N LYS A 375 10.75 -53.15 3.25
CA LYS A 375 12.03 -52.47 3.55
C LYS A 375 11.91 -51.34 4.58
N LYS A 376 10.80 -50.58 4.57
CA LYS A 376 10.59 -49.45 5.49
C LYS A 376 10.39 -49.91 6.94
N GLN A 377 9.59 -50.96 7.16
CA GLN A 377 9.45 -51.58 8.48
C GLN A 377 10.77 -52.22 8.95
N ALA A 378 11.47 -52.93 8.05
CA ALA A 378 12.78 -53.53 8.34
C ALA A 378 13.80 -52.50 8.84
N HIS A 379 13.86 -51.33 8.19
CA HIS A 379 14.72 -50.21 8.62
C HIS A 379 14.30 -49.56 9.95
N GLN A 380 13.01 -49.54 10.29
CA GLN A 380 12.54 -49.01 11.58
C GLN A 380 12.78 -50.00 12.73
N GLU A 381 12.71 -51.31 12.47
CA GLU A 381 13.00 -52.36 13.44
C GLU A 381 14.48 -52.36 13.84
N VAL A 382 15.40 -52.35 12.86
CA VAL A 382 16.84 -52.27 13.15
C VAL A 382 17.25 -50.94 13.79
N ALA A 383 16.61 -49.81 13.42
CA ALA A 383 16.81 -48.53 14.11
C ALA A 383 16.43 -48.62 15.59
N LYS A 384 15.26 -49.20 15.88
CA LYS A 384 14.76 -49.39 17.26
C LYS A 384 15.67 -50.33 18.06
N ALA A 385 16.23 -51.37 17.44
CA ALA A 385 17.15 -52.30 18.09
C ALA A 385 18.53 -51.67 18.37
N ALA A 386 19.02 -50.79 17.48
CA ALA A 386 20.34 -50.16 17.61
C ALA A 386 20.38 -49.00 18.61
N LEU A 387 19.32 -48.17 18.68
CA LEU A 387 19.29 -46.93 19.45
C LEU A 387 19.84 -47.03 20.90
N PRO A 388 19.45 -48.03 21.72
CA PRO A 388 19.96 -48.13 23.10
C PRO A 388 21.48 -48.36 23.16
N HIS A 389 22.03 -49.14 22.23
CA HIS A 389 23.47 -49.39 22.15
C HIS A 389 24.23 -48.17 21.61
N LEU A 390 23.64 -47.44 20.66
CA LEU A 390 24.21 -46.21 20.10
C LEU A 390 24.27 -45.08 21.14
N GLN A 391 23.25 -44.96 21.98
CA GLN A 391 23.25 -43.99 23.08
C GLN A 391 24.37 -44.28 24.09
N ILE A 392 24.60 -45.56 24.45
CA ILE A 392 25.72 -45.95 25.31
C ILE A 392 27.08 -45.66 24.65
N LEU A 393 27.24 -45.95 23.36
CA LEU A 393 28.47 -45.63 22.62
C LEU A 393 28.74 -44.12 22.50
N ALA A 394 27.68 -43.31 22.48
CA ALA A 394 27.75 -41.86 22.33
C ALA A 394 28.33 -41.12 23.54
N ASP A 395 28.51 -41.78 24.68
CA ASP A 395 28.98 -41.18 25.92
C ASP A 395 30.45 -41.52 26.27
N PHE A 396 31.13 -42.35 25.44
CA PHE A 396 32.49 -42.83 25.69
C PHE A 396 33.59 -42.32 24.73
N SER A 397 33.25 -41.64 23.63
CA SER A 397 34.20 -41.34 22.55
C SER A 397 34.72 -39.90 22.52
N VAL A 398 36.03 -39.71 22.76
CA VAL A 398 36.76 -38.44 22.56
C VAL A 398 38.14 -38.70 21.94
N GLN A 399 38.30 -38.48 20.63
CA GLN A 399 39.50 -37.97 19.93
C GLN A 399 39.33 -38.01 18.39
N LYS A 400 40.12 -37.21 17.65
CA LYS A 400 40.30 -37.27 16.18
C LYS A 400 41.69 -37.84 15.85
N PRO A 401 41.88 -38.54 14.72
CA PRO A 401 42.67 -37.92 13.63
C PRO A 401 42.43 -38.38 12.16
N HIS A 402 42.81 -37.48 11.24
CA HIS A 402 43.38 -37.71 9.88
C HIS A 402 42.58 -38.33 8.71
N GLN A 403 43.16 -38.18 7.50
CA GLN A 403 42.63 -38.42 6.14
C GLN A 403 43.42 -39.53 5.42
N THR A 404 42.84 -40.22 4.43
CA THR A 404 43.47 -40.45 3.08
C THR A 404 42.54 -41.11 2.04
N VAL A 405 42.32 -40.40 0.92
CA VAL A 405 42.16 -40.79 -0.52
C VAL A 405 42.02 -42.28 -0.94
N PHE A 406 40.97 -42.66 -1.71
CA PHE A 406 41.00 -43.04 -3.16
C PHE A 406 39.61 -43.56 -3.69
N PRO A 407 39.29 -43.51 -5.01
CA PRO A 407 37.96 -43.83 -5.60
C PRO A 407 38.01 -44.98 -6.67
N PRO A 408 36.99 -45.20 -7.55
CA PRO A 408 35.51 -45.19 -7.44
C PRO A 408 34.85 -46.52 -7.93
N SER A 409 33.51 -46.69 -7.79
CA SER A 409 32.76 -47.61 -8.69
C SER A 409 31.24 -47.37 -8.83
N ILE A 410 30.85 -46.90 -10.03
CA ILE A 410 29.64 -47.09 -10.88
C ILE A 410 28.35 -47.77 -10.31
N ALA A 411 27.22 -47.03 -10.37
CA ALA A 411 25.79 -47.37 -10.66
C ALA A 411 25.09 -48.58 -9.95
N SER A 412 23.75 -48.75 -9.92
CA SER A 412 22.55 -48.04 -10.43
C SER A 412 21.41 -48.27 -9.37
N GLU A 413 20.20 -47.69 -9.34
CA GLU A 413 19.23 -47.32 -10.38
C GLU A 413 18.27 -46.17 -9.94
N GLY A 414 17.56 -45.57 -10.89
CA GLY A 414 16.15 -45.20 -10.68
C GLY A 414 15.82 -44.02 -9.76
N SER A 415 16.46 -42.86 -9.93
CA SER A 415 16.00 -41.60 -9.31
C SER A 415 15.97 -40.46 -10.33
N GLN A 416 14.84 -39.75 -10.40
CA GLN A 416 14.64 -38.60 -11.28
C GLN A 416 15.35 -37.37 -10.69
N TYR A 417 16.40 -36.90 -11.35
CA TYR A 417 17.15 -35.72 -10.92
C TYR A 417 16.57 -34.45 -11.54
N PHE A 418 16.46 -33.41 -10.72
CA PHE A 418 16.13 -32.05 -11.09
C PHE A 418 17.43 -31.24 -11.07
N TYR A 419 17.69 -30.47 -12.12
CA TYR A 419 18.80 -29.52 -12.19
C TYR A 419 18.25 -28.11 -12.19
N GLY A 420 18.68 -27.31 -11.22
CA GLY A 420 18.25 -25.92 -11.08
C GLY A 420 19.04 -24.97 -11.96
N ARG A 421 18.38 -23.92 -12.42
CA ARG A 421 19.00 -22.80 -13.12
C ARG A 421 18.46 -21.50 -12.55
N VAL A 422 19.36 -20.58 -12.17
CA VAL A 422 18.98 -19.25 -11.71
C VAL A 422 19.51 -18.21 -12.68
N THR A 423 18.67 -17.26 -13.08
CA THR A 423 19.07 -16.10 -13.88
C THR A 423 18.84 -14.83 -13.08
N VAL A 424 19.88 -14.01 -12.98
CA VAL A 424 19.88 -12.74 -12.25
C VAL A 424 20.23 -11.63 -13.22
N VAL A 425 19.52 -10.50 -13.17
CA VAL A 425 19.87 -9.34 -14.01
C VAL A 425 20.82 -8.46 -13.20
N LEU A 426 22.04 -8.31 -13.69
CA LEU A 426 23.04 -7.43 -13.10
C LEU A 426 23.17 -6.17 -13.95
N VAL A 427 23.43 -5.04 -13.27
CA VAL A 427 24.01 -3.84 -13.85
C VAL A 427 25.16 -3.46 -12.94
N LYS A 428 26.39 -3.42 -13.48
CA LYS A 428 27.59 -3.13 -12.70
C LYS A 428 28.61 -2.34 -13.50
N GLU A 429 28.85 -1.12 -13.04
CA GLU A 429 29.94 -0.27 -13.52
C GLU A 429 31.24 -0.53 -12.74
N VAL A 430 32.35 -0.40 -13.46
CA VAL A 430 33.73 -0.34 -12.95
C VAL A 430 34.42 0.83 -13.63
N CYS A 431 35.05 1.73 -12.86
CA CYS A 431 35.76 2.88 -13.41
C CYS A 431 37.19 2.96 -12.85
N GLU A 432 38.13 3.28 -13.74
CA GLU A 432 39.48 3.74 -13.45
C GLU A 432 39.71 5.13 -14.03
N LYS A 433 40.57 5.92 -13.38
CA LYS A 433 40.74 7.35 -13.68
C LYS A 433 42.19 7.80 -13.58
N GLY A 434 42.56 8.75 -14.44
CA GLY A 434 43.83 9.46 -14.35
C GLY A 434 45.08 8.66 -14.76
N HIS A 435 44.96 7.69 -15.67
CA HIS A 435 46.11 6.96 -16.22
C HIS A 435 46.82 7.73 -17.34
N ALA A 436 48.11 7.44 -17.57
CA ALA A 436 48.91 8.15 -18.56
C ALA A 436 48.66 7.68 -20.00
N GLN A 437 48.09 6.48 -20.19
CA GLN A 437 47.77 5.93 -21.50
C GLN A 437 46.40 5.25 -21.51
N ARG A 438 45.68 5.33 -22.63
CA ARG A 438 44.37 4.68 -22.78
C ARG A 438 44.40 3.18 -22.50
N GLN A 439 45.41 2.47 -23.00
CA GLN A 439 45.55 1.03 -22.78
C GLN A 439 45.78 0.69 -21.29
N GLU A 440 46.50 1.55 -20.56
CA GLU A 440 46.69 1.41 -19.11
C GLU A 440 45.36 1.55 -18.36
N ALA A 441 44.54 2.55 -18.71
CA ALA A 441 43.20 2.73 -18.16
C ALA A 441 42.26 1.55 -18.47
N THR A 442 42.29 1.05 -19.71
CA THR A 442 41.53 -0.14 -20.12
C THR A 442 41.94 -1.35 -19.28
N GLU A 443 43.21 -1.72 -19.25
CA GLU A 443 43.67 -2.94 -18.55
C GLU A 443 43.48 -2.87 -17.03
N ALA A 444 43.62 -1.68 -16.42
CA ALA A 444 43.32 -1.49 -15.00
C ALA A 444 41.82 -1.70 -14.70
N ALA A 445 40.93 -1.15 -15.54
CA ALA A 445 39.48 -1.34 -15.37
C ALA A 445 39.06 -2.80 -15.58
N TYR A 446 39.65 -3.50 -16.56
CA TYR A 446 39.43 -4.93 -16.76
C TYR A 446 40.01 -5.77 -15.61
N GLY A 447 41.14 -5.37 -15.02
CA GLY A 447 41.69 -6.03 -13.82
C GLY A 447 40.76 -5.92 -12.60
N LYS A 448 40.20 -4.74 -12.34
CA LYS A 448 39.12 -4.58 -11.34
C LYS A 448 37.91 -5.47 -11.63
N LEU A 449 37.51 -5.59 -12.90
CA LEU A 449 36.38 -6.42 -13.30
C LEU A 449 36.66 -7.93 -13.16
N ALA A 450 37.89 -8.37 -13.46
CA ALA A 450 38.34 -9.75 -13.28
C ALA A 450 38.24 -10.20 -11.80
N LEU A 451 38.67 -9.33 -10.86
CA LEU A 451 38.57 -9.57 -9.43
C LEU A 451 37.11 -9.73 -8.95
N LEU A 452 36.18 -8.91 -9.46
CA LEU A 452 34.77 -8.96 -9.07
C LEU A 452 34.06 -10.27 -9.46
N PHE A 453 34.45 -10.87 -10.59
CA PHE A 453 33.83 -12.10 -11.14
C PHE A 453 34.69 -13.37 -10.96
N GLY A 454 35.78 -13.29 -10.20
CA GLY A 454 36.68 -14.42 -9.93
C GLY A 454 37.34 -15.00 -11.18
N ALA A 455 37.80 -14.13 -12.10
CA ALA A 455 38.48 -14.50 -13.35
C ALA A 455 40.02 -14.50 -13.24
N ASP A 456 40.55 -14.39 -12.02
CA ASP A 456 41.95 -14.05 -11.69
C ASP A 456 42.95 -15.23 -11.83
N GLU A 457 42.67 -16.22 -12.69
CA GLU A 457 43.59 -17.32 -13.02
C GLU A 457 44.69 -16.84 -13.99
N ALA A 458 45.52 -15.91 -13.52
CA ALA A 458 46.56 -15.26 -14.31
C ALA A 458 47.62 -16.25 -14.83
N LYS A 459 47.60 -16.52 -16.14
CA LYS A 459 48.75 -17.06 -16.86
C LYS A 459 49.70 -15.90 -17.16
N SER A 460 50.93 -16.00 -16.68
CA SER A 460 51.95 -14.95 -16.82
C SER A 460 52.03 -14.39 -18.25
N GLY A 461 51.65 -13.12 -18.43
CA GLY A 461 51.74 -12.40 -19.69
C GLY A 461 50.44 -12.18 -20.49
N SER A 462 49.27 -12.65 -20.05
CA SER A 462 47.98 -12.31 -20.69
C SER A 462 47.44 -10.96 -20.24
N LEU A 463 46.85 -10.19 -21.17
CA LEU A 463 46.08 -8.97 -20.86
C LEU A 463 44.82 -9.31 -20.04
N GLN A 464 44.46 -8.41 -19.12
CA GLN A 464 43.27 -8.57 -18.26
C GLN A 464 41.98 -8.50 -19.08
N LYS A 465 41.97 -7.67 -20.12
CA LYS A 465 40.87 -7.61 -21.09
C LYS A 465 40.57 -8.96 -21.75
N ASP A 466 41.61 -9.64 -22.24
CA ASP A 466 41.46 -10.95 -22.88
C ASP A 466 41.00 -12.04 -21.89
N LEU A 467 41.48 -11.99 -20.63
CA LEU A 467 41.04 -12.91 -19.58
C LEU A 467 39.54 -12.76 -19.27
N VAL A 468 39.07 -11.53 -19.05
CA VAL A 468 37.65 -11.25 -18.79
C VAL A 468 36.78 -11.66 -19.98
N VAL A 469 37.16 -11.27 -21.20
CA VAL A 469 36.40 -11.61 -22.42
C VAL A 469 36.34 -13.12 -22.63
N GLN A 470 37.43 -13.87 -22.40
CA GLN A 470 37.41 -15.33 -22.49
C GLN A 470 36.57 -15.97 -21.37
N HIS A 471 36.66 -15.49 -20.14
CA HIS A 471 35.92 -16.03 -18.99
C HIS A 471 34.41 -15.84 -19.14
N PHE A 472 33.99 -14.64 -19.55
CA PHE A 472 32.58 -14.31 -19.81
C PHE A 472 32.05 -15.08 -21.02
N GLY A 473 32.82 -15.14 -22.12
CA GLY A 473 32.46 -15.88 -23.33
C GLY A 473 32.25 -17.38 -23.07
N ARG A 474 33.08 -18.02 -22.25
CA ARG A 474 32.90 -19.44 -21.85
C ARG A 474 31.62 -19.67 -21.05
N ARG A 475 31.19 -18.70 -20.23
CA ARG A 475 30.00 -18.82 -19.37
C ARG A 475 28.72 -18.26 -20.02
N GLY A 476 28.80 -17.75 -21.25
CA GLY A 476 27.67 -17.11 -21.93
C GLY A 476 27.23 -15.79 -21.31
N PHE A 477 28.12 -15.12 -20.56
CA PHE A 477 27.82 -13.85 -19.90
C PHE A 477 27.92 -12.67 -20.86
N PRO A 478 27.11 -11.60 -20.69
CA PRO A 478 27.19 -10.40 -21.51
C PRO A 478 28.54 -9.70 -21.32
N LEU A 479 29.25 -9.45 -22.42
CA LEU A 479 30.57 -8.81 -22.39
C LEU A 479 30.45 -7.34 -21.95
N PRO A 480 31.44 -6.79 -21.20
CA PRO A 480 31.46 -5.39 -20.81
C PRO A 480 31.46 -4.43 -22.01
N SER A 481 30.66 -3.38 -21.92
CA SER A 481 30.77 -2.18 -22.75
C SER A 481 31.96 -1.35 -22.25
N GLU A 482 32.86 -0.92 -23.14
CA GLU A 482 34.05 -0.13 -22.80
C GLU A 482 33.95 1.30 -23.33
N VAL A 483 33.99 2.27 -22.43
CA VAL A 483 34.06 3.69 -22.74
C VAL A 483 35.29 4.29 -22.03
N CYS A 484 36.34 4.59 -22.78
CA CYS A 484 37.47 5.39 -22.29
C CYS A 484 37.47 6.77 -22.93
N THR A 485 37.67 7.80 -22.11
CA THR A 485 37.72 9.22 -22.50
C THR A 485 39.02 9.87 -22.03
N GLU A 486 39.43 10.93 -22.73
CA GLU A 486 40.59 11.75 -22.35
C GLU A 486 40.10 12.98 -21.58
N GLY A 487 40.66 13.20 -20.40
CA GLY A 487 40.37 14.35 -19.54
C GLY A 487 41.08 15.63 -19.99
N PRO A 488 40.65 16.81 -19.52
CA PRO A 488 41.28 18.09 -19.85
C PRO A 488 42.71 18.26 -19.28
N ASP A 489 43.20 17.30 -18.49
CA ASP A 489 44.57 17.21 -18.01
C ASP A 489 45.45 16.23 -18.83
N GLY A 490 44.95 15.71 -19.96
CA GLY A 490 45.69 14.81 -20.86
C GLY A 490 45.82 13.38 -20.34
N LYS A 491 44.96 12.97 -19.41
CA LYS A 491 44.92 11.61 -18.84
C LYS A 491 43.70 10.83 -19.31
N PHE A 492 43.79 9.51 -19.24
CA PHE A 492 42.70 8.63 -19.65
C PHE A 492 41.94 8.10 -18.43
N ASP A 493 40.63 8.32 -18.46
CA ASP A 493 39.65 7.62 -17.65
C ASP A 493 39.06 6.48 -18.49
N CYS A 494 38.78 5.33 -17.88
CA CYS A 494 38.02 4.28 -18.54
C CYS A 494 36.94 3.67 -17.65
N MET A 495 35.79 3.42 -18.25
CA MET A 495 34.60 2.87 -17.63
C MET A 495 34.20 1.59 -18.37
N LEU A 496 33.97 0.53 -17.60
CA LEU A 496 33.37 -0.72 -18.07
C LEU A 496 31.99 -0.86 -17.46
N GLU A 497 30.97 -0.99 -18.30
CA GLU A 497 29.60 -1.31 -17.88
C GLU A 497 29.31 -2.78 -18.21
N VAL A 498 28.92 -3.55 -17.21
CA VAL A 498 28.41 -4.92 -17.37
C VAL A 498 26.93 -4.93 -17.03
N SER A 499 26.08 -5.03 -18.05
CA SER A 499 24.63 -5.10 -17.90
C SER A 499 24.01 -6.28 -18.66
N GLY A 500 23.04 -6.96 -18.04
CA GLY A 500 22.27 -8.04 -18.66
C GLY A 500 22.03 -9.26 -17.76
N PRO A 501 21.49 -10.35 -18.32
CA PRO A 501 21.19 -11.58 -17.59
C PRO A 501 22.43 -12.45 -17.39
N PHE A 502 22.68 -12.84 -16.14
CA PHE A 502 23.71 -13.80 -15.73
C PHE A 502 23.03 -15.08 -15.26
N THR A 503 23.29 -16.19 -15.98
CA THR A 503 22.63 -17.47 -15.75
C THR A 503 23.59 -18.49 -15.15
N PHE A 504 23.23 -19.02 -13.98
CA PHE A 504 24.00 -20.00 -13.22
C PHE A 504 23.24 -21.31 -13.10
N HIS A 505 23.97 -22.41 -13.15
CA HIS A 505 23.41 -23.76 -13.17
C HIS A 505 23.89 -24.54 -11.93
N ASP A 506 22.99 -25.34 -11.38
CA ASP A 506 23.30 -26.42 -10.45
C ASP A 506 24.21 -27.46 -11.15
N LYS A 507 25.30 -27.85 -10.48
CA LYS A 507 26.31 -28.80 -10.99
C LYS A 507 26.08 -30.23 -10.50
N GLU A 508 25.33 -30.40 -9.42
CA GLU A 508 25.18 -31.66 -8.70
C GLU A 508 23.86 -32.34 -9.08
N GLY A 509 22.78 -31.54 -9.14
CA GLY A 509 21.41 -32.04 -9.29
C GLY A 509 20.84 -32.52 -7.95
N SER A 510 19.51 -32.58 -7.86
CA SER A 510 18.81 -33.13 -6.69
C SER A 510 17.57 -33.90 -7.08
N THR A 511 17.22 -34.94 -6.32
CA THR A 511 15.94 -35.66 -6.45
C THR A 511 14.72 -34.83 -6.01
N LYS A 512 14.90 -33.55 -5.61
CA LYS A 512 13.84 -32.62 -5.24
C LYS A 512 14.03 -31.27 -5.91
N LYS A 513 13.05 -30.85 -6.72
CA LYS A 513 12.98 -29.53 -7.38
C LYS A 513 13.41 -28.35 -6.49
N LYS A 514 12.92 -28.28 -5.24
CA LYS A 514 13.27 -27.21 -4.28
C LYS A 514 14.76 -27.19 -3.85
N GLN A 515 15.44 -28.33 -3.81
CA GLN A 515 16.89 -28.38 -3.51
C GLN A 515 17.72 -27.97 -4.72
N ALA A 516 17.31 -28.38 -5.92
CA ALA A 516 17.95 -27.96 -7.16
C ALA A 516 17.94 -26.42 -7.33
N GLU A 517 16.84 -25.75 -6.97
CA GLU A 517 16.76 -24.28 -6.90
C GLU A 517 17.74 -23.68 -5.87
N GLN A 518 17.90 -24.31 -4.70
CA GLN A 518 18.86 -23.88 -3.67
C GLN A 518 20.32 -24.09 -4.13
N GLN A 519 20.63 -25.20 -4.83
CA GLN A 519 21.97 -25.46 -5.40
C GLN A 519 22.30 -24.51 -6.56
N ALA A 520 21.32 -24.12 -7.37
CA ALA A 520 21.48 -23.07 -8.37
C ALA A 520 21.76 -21.70 -7.72
N ALA A 521 21.00 -21.34 -6.67
CA ALA A 521 21.22 -20.12 -5.90
C ALA A 521 22.63 -20.07 -5.27
N LYS A 522 23.06 -21.18 -4.65
CA LYS A 522 24.41 -21.38 -4.11
C LYS A 522 25.49 -21.16 -5.18
N SER A 523 25.25 -21.70 -6.38
CA SER A 523 26.19 -21.60 -7.51
C SER A 523 26.32 -20.18 -8.06
N ALA A 524 25.26 -19.37 -8.00
CA ALA A 524 25.30 -17.94 -8.31
C ALA A 524 25.99 -17.14 -7.19
N LEU A 525 25.62 -17.35 -5.93
CA LEU A 525 26.22 -16.70 -4.76
C LEU A 525 27.73 -16.88 -4.66
N GLN A 526 28.23 -18.08 -4.98
CA GLN A 526 29.66 -18.35 -5.04
C GLN A 526 30.36 -17.58 -6.17
N GLN A 527 29.79 -17.60 -7.39
CA GLN A 527 30.42 -16.99 -8.57
C GLN A 527 30.30 -15.47 -8.62
N LEU A 528 29.28 -14.90 -7.96
CA LEU A 528 29.08 -13.47 -7.78
C LEU A 528 29.53 -12.99 -6.39
N SER A 529 30.29 -13.79 -5.64
CA SER A 529 30.71 -13.44 -4.27
C SER A 529 31.49 -12.11 -4.20
N GLY A 530 32.29 -11.79 -5.22
CA GLY A 530 32.97 -10.49 -5.35
C GLY A 530 32.05 -9.31 -5.71
N VAL A 531 30.91 -9.56 -6.36
CA VAL A 531 29.89 -8.54 -6.69
C VAL A 531 28.91 -8.31 -5.53
N LEU A 532 28.48 -9.41 -4.89
CA LEU A 532 27.45 -9.43 -3.83
C LEU A 532 28.01 -9.31 -2.41
N GLY A 533 29.33 -9.49 -2.23
CA GLY A 533 29.97 -9.50 -0.90
C GLY A 533 29.45 -10.61 0.02
N TRP A 534 29.10 -11.76 -0.55
CA TRP A 534 28.48 -12.89 0.15
C TRP A 534 29.51 -13.82 0.82
N THR A 535 29.08 -14.41 1.93
CA THR A 535 29.84 -15.37 2.76
C THR A 535 28.89 -16.50 3.16
N PRO A 536 29.29 -17.79 3.16
CA PRO A 536 28.36 -18.89 3.44
C PRO A 536 27.76 -18.85 4.85
N THR A 537 26.45 -18.63 4.94
CA THR A 537 25.73 -18.39 6.21
C THR A 537 24.70 -19.46 6.59
N GLY A 538 24.41 -20.44 5.72
CA GLY A 538 23.47 -21.53 6.01
C GLY A 538 23.06 -22.29 4.76
N GLU A 539 21.92 -23.00 4.82
CA GLU A 539 21.39 -23.77 3.69
C GLU A 539 20.32 -23.02 2.85
N ASN A 540 19.93 -21.80 3.23
CA ASN A 540 18.87 -21.03 2.55
C ASN A 540 19.41 -20.10 1.44
N TYR A 541 20.26 -20.63 0.58
CA TYR A 541 20.90 -19.91 -0.53
C TYR A 541 19.93 -19.10 -1.42
N LYS A 542 18.68 -19.57 -1.61
CA LYS A 542 17.61 -18.87 -2.35
C LYS A 542 17.12 -17.61 -1.64
N GLY A 543 17.12 -17.62 -0.30
CA GLY A 543 16.89 -16.43 0.53
C GLY A 543 18.08 -15.46 0.44
N ASP A 544 19.28 -15.96 0.75
CA ASP A 544 20.54 -15.20 0.67
C ASP A 544 20.70 -14.48 -0.68
N LEU A 545 20.46 -15.16 -1.81
CA LEU A 545 20.60 -14.57 -3.15
C LEU A 545 19.55 -13.49 -3.43
N LYS A 546 18.31 -13.67 -2.96
CA LYS A 546 17.27 -12.65 -3.08
C LYS A 546 17.66 -11.41 -2.27
N GLU A 547 18.04 -11.61 -1.01
CA GLU A 547 18.45 -10.55 -0.08
C GLU A 547 19.65 -9.76 -0.60
N LYS A 548 20.71 -10.42 -1.11
CA LYS A 548 21.90 -9.71 -1.62
C LYS A 548 21.67 -9.02 -2.98
N LEU A 549 20.66 -9.41 -3.76
CA LEU A 549 20.26 -8.67 -4.96
C LEU A 549 19.39 -7.45 -4.59
N GLU A 550 18.39 -7.63 -3.71
CA GLU A 550 17.53 -6.53 -3.25
C GLU A 550 18.33 -5.47 -2.48
N ALA A 551 19.32 -5.86 -1.67
CA ALA A 551 20.25 -4.94 -0.99
C ALA A 551 21.20 -4.17 -1.93
N LEU A 552 21.23 -4.51 -3.22
CA LEU A 552 21.94 -3.78 -4.27
C LEU A 552 21.00 -3.06 -5.25
N GLY A 553 19.69 -3.07 -5.00
CA GLY A 553 18.67 -2.51 -5.90
C GLY A 553 18.48 -3.30 -7.20
N LEU A 554 18.92 -4.56 -7.24
CA LEU A 554 18.85 -5.42 -8.44
C LEU A 554 17.56 -6.25 -8.47
N GLY A 555 17.13 -6.62 -9.68
CA GLY A 555 15.90 -7.38 -9.91
C GLY A 555 15.93 -8.78 -9.30
N GLN A 556 14.75 -9.29 -8.91
CA GLN A 556 14.63 -10.58 -8.22
C GLN A 556 15.15 -11.76 -9.08
N PRO A 557 15.82 -12.75 -8.45
CA PRO A 557 16.38 -13.91 -9.13
C PRO A 557 15.28 -14.82 -9.70
N SER A 558 15.31 -15.08 -11.01
CA SER A 558 14.39 -16.01 -11.68
C SER A 558 14.93 -17.44 -11.64
N TYR A 559 14.06 -18.42 -11.38
CA TYR A 559 14.44 -19.83 -11.22
C TYR A 559 13.70 -20.74 -12.20
N ASP A 560 14.45 -21.44 -13.04
CA ASP A 560 14.00 -22.58 -13.82
C ASP A 560 14.51 -23.87 -13.17
N VAL A 561 13.83 -24.99 -13.43
CA VAL A 561 14.32 -26.32 -13.05
C VAL A 561 13.95 -27.32 -14.12
N THR A 562 14.95 -27.98 -14.67
CA THR A 562 14.82 -29.01 -15.72
C THR A 562 14.94 -30.40 -15.12
N GLU A 563 14.06 -31.32 -15.52
CA GLU A 563 14.14 -32.73 -15.17
C GLU A 563 15.18 -33.42 -16.07
N GLY A 564 16.24 -33.94 -15.47
CA GLY A 564 17.36 -34.57 -16.14
C GLY A 564 17.12 -36.05 -16.39
N GLY A 565 16.55 -36.36 -17.55
CA GLY A 565 16.78 -37.65 -18.21
C GLY A 565 18.09 -37.58 -19.00
N GLU A 566 19.11 -38.28 -18.49
CA GLU A 566 20.46 -38.44 -19.08
C GLU A 566 21.30 -37.15 -19.20
N ARG A 567 22.64 -37.31 -19.07
CA ARG A 567 23.63 -36.30 -19.44
C ARG A 567 24.23 -36.75 -20.76
N ASP A 568 24.26 -35.87 -21.77
CA ASP A 568 25.35 -35.94 -22.74
C ASP A 568 26.54 -35.15 -22.18
N SER A 569 27.75 -35.68 -22.31
CA SER A 569 28.90 -35.30 -21.48
C SER A 569 30.08 -34.83 -22.31
N THR A 570 30.45 -33.55 -22.23
CA THR A 570 31.76 -33.08 -22.75
C THR A 570 32.25 -31.76 -22.12
N GLU A 571 32.89 -31.83 -20.96
CA GLU A 571 33.96 -30.89 -20.59
C GLU A 571 35.11 -31.65 -19.88
N ALA A 572 36.08 -32.09 -20.67
CA ALA A 572 37.45 -32.43 -20.25
C ALA A 572 38.34 -32.43 -21.51
N GLY A 573 39.29 -31.50 -21.62
CA GLY A 573 40.11 -31.31 -22.84
C GLY A 573 41.61 -31.56 -22.62
N THR A 574 42.41 -31.56 -23.70
CA THR A 574 43.88 -31.51 -23.58
C THR A 574 44.61 -30.97 -24.83
N SER A 575 45.59 -30.10 -24.58
CA SER A 575 46.85 -29.81 -25.30
C SER A 575 46.99 -29.89 -26.85
N ILE A 576 47.18 -28.70 -27.44
CA ILE A 576 48.33 -28.28 -28.28
C ILE A 576 48.85 -29.23 -29.39
N LYS A 577 48.75 -28.77 -30.65
CA LYS A 577 49.89 -28.68 -31.60
C LYS A 577 49.77 -27.42 -32.49
N ARG A 578 50.91 -26.92 -33.01
CA ARG A 578 50.99 -25.84 -34.01
C ARG A 578 50.75 -26.41 -35.42
N GLY A 579 50.20 -25.61 -36.33
CA GLY A 579 50.20 -25.88 -37.78
C GLY A 579 49.07 -25.19 -38.54
N GLU A 580 49.39 -24.27 -39.43
CA GLU A 580 48.51 -23.75 -40.50
C GLU A 580 48.50 -24.73 -41.69
N PRO A 581 47.89 -24.40 -42.86
CA PRO A 581 46.65 -23.64 -43.15
C PRO A 581 45.51 -24.63 -43.62
N ILE A 582 44.46 -24.40 -44.45
CA ILE A 582 44.23 -23.67 -45.73
C ILE A 582 42.73 -23.42 -46.00
N ARG A 583 42.48 -22.40 -46.84
CA ARG A 583 41.28 -21.96 -47.58
C ARG A 583 40.26 -23.00 -48.14
N ILE A 584 38.98 -22.61 -48.06
CA ILE A 584 37.93 -22.57 -49.13
C ILE A 584 37.34 -23.89 -49.71
N LYS A 585 36.01 -24.04 -49.54
CA LYS A 585 34.93 -24.69 -50.36
C LYS A 585 35.20 -26.03 -51.12
N VAL A 586 34.21 -26.95 -51.11
CA VAL A 586 33.33 -27.33 -52.27
C VAL A 586 32.53 -28.64 -52.03
N VAL A 587 31.20 -28.51 -51.86
CA VAL A 587 30.09 -29.28 -52.51
C VAL A 587 29.97 -30.83 -52.43
N ARG A 588 28.85 -31.28 -51.79
CA ARG A 588 27.91 -32.41 -52.10
C ARG A 588 28.14 -33.88 -51.64
N GLN A 589 26.97 -34.51 -51.41
CA GLN A 589 26.57 -35.92 -51.66
C GLN A 589 27.09 -37.02 -50.71
N ASN A 590 26.36 -38.13 -50.45
CA ASN A 590 24.91 -38.44 -50.45
C ASN A 590 24.65 -39.88 -49.90
N LEU A 591 23.37 -40.30 -49.70
CA LEU A 591 22.92 -41.71 -49.45
C LEU A 591 23.44 -42.32 -48.12
N GLN A 592 22.95 -43.43 -47.52
CA GLN A 592 21.67 -44.19 -47.40
C GLN A 592 21.88 -45.13 -46.15
N ARG A 593 20.95 -45.80 -45.44
CA ARG A 593 19.47 -46.05 -45.38
C ARG A 593 19.19 -46.44 -43.87
N ALA A 594 18.09 -47.01 -43.31
CA ALA A 594 16.79 -47.54 -43.73
C ALA A 594 15.78 -47.65 -42.55
N ASP A 595 14.50 -47.86 -42.86
CA ASP A 595 13.63 -49.03 -42.53
C ASP A 595 14.09 -49.95 -41.36
N THR A 596 13.25 -50.46 -40.44
CA THR A 596 11.76 -50.38 -40.21
C THR A 596 11.50 -50.80 -38.71
N ASP A 597 10.30 -51.01 -38.11
CA ASP A 597 8.91 -51.17 -38.58
C ASP A 597 7.85 -50.63 -37.56
N ARG A 598 6.79 -51.40 -37.26
CA ARG A 598 5.54 -51.13 -36.51
C ARG A 598 4.99 -52.52 -35.99
N PRO A 599 3.69 -52.81 -35.69
CA PRO A 599 2.52 -52.02 -35.24
C PRO A 599 1.66 -52.70 -34.10
N LEU A 600 0.45 -52.16 -33.82
CA LEU A 600 -0.75 -52.81 -33.18
C LEU A 600 -0.74 -53.06 -31.64
N GLU A 601 -1.87 -53.14 -30.89
CA GLU A 601 -3.28 -52.73 -31.12
C GLU A 601 -4.14 -52.47 -29.84
N ALA A 602 -5.17 -51.62 -30.03
CA ALA A 602 -6.57 -51.62 -29.54
C ALA A 602 -7.10 -52.14 -28.18
N ALA A 603 -8.11 -51.39 -27.68
CA ALA A 603 -9.41 -51.82 -27.10
C ALA A 603 -9.49 -52.42 -25.66
N ASP A 604 -10.62 -52.35 -24.92
CA ASP A 604 -11.78 -51.43 -24.82
C ASP A 604 -12.61 -51.82 -23.52
N TRP A 605 -13.76 -51.16 -23.28
CA TRP A 605 -14.89 -51.56 -22.41
C TRP A 605 -14.88 -51.25 -20.89
N SER A 606 -16.04 -50.80 -20.39
CA SER A 606 -16.48 -50.71 -18.97
C SER A 606 -17.31 -51.98 -18.58
N PRO A 607 -18.38 -52.05 -17.73
CA PRO A 607 -19.01 -51.10 -16.77
C PRO A 607 -19.46 -51.70 -15.39
N SER A 608 -20.04 -50.85 -14.51
CA SER A 608 -21.05 -51.20 -13.45
C SER A 608 -20.59 -52.03 -12.21
N ARG A 609 -21.24 -52.08 -11.02
CA ARG A 609 -22.35 -51.31 -10.36
C ARG A 609 -22.45 -51.69 -8.85
N VAL A 610 -22.84 -50.74 -7.96
CA VAL A 610 -23.72 -50.92 -6.73
C VAL A 610 -23.18 -51.85 -5.60
N THR A 611 -23.49 -51.80 -4.29
CA THR A 611 -24.33 -51.00 -3.33
C THR A 611 -23.39 -50.27 -2.32
N GLY A 612 -23.73 -49.35 -1.39
CA GLY A 612 -24.86 -49.20 -0.44
C GLY A 612 -24.56 -49.92 0.90
N GLY A 613 -24.69 -49.36 2.12
CA GLY A 613 -24.98 -47.98 2.59
C GLY A 613 -25.31 -47.91 4.11
N ALA A 614 -25.26 -46.71 4.73
CA ALA A 614 -25.69 -46.33 6.12
C ALA A 614 -25.00 -47.05 7.33
N SER A 615 -24.67 -46.39 8.46
CA SER A 615 -25.60 -45.71 9.39
C SER A 615 -24.90 -44.81 10.46
N GLN A 616 -25.70 -44.12 11.29
CA GLN A 616 -25.34 -43.43 12.57
C GLN A 616 -25.47 -44.42 13.78
N PRO A 617 -25.42 -44.07 15.11
CA PRO A 617 -25.35 -42.76 15.78
C PRO A 617 -24.52 -42.62 17.11
N LYS A 618 -24.65 -41.41 17.71
CA LYS A 618 -24.45 -40.97 19.12
C LYS A 618 -24.93 -41.98 20.21
N PRO A 619 -24.48 -41.94 21.50
CA PRO A 619 -24.70 -40.79 22.42
C PRO A 619 -23.62 -40.53 23.51
N ALA A 620 -23.97 -39.75 24.55
CA ALA A 620 -23.09 -39.21 25.61
C ALA A 620 -23.72 -39.25 27.02
N MET A 621 -22.94 -38.92 28.08
CA MET A 621 -23.35 -38.66 29.48
C MET A 621 -22.32 -37.68 30.12
N LYS A 622 -22.71 -36.62 30.86
CA LYS A 622 -22.99 -36.50 32.33
C LYS A 622 -21.72 -36.67 33.22
N GLU A 623 -21.51 -35.99 34.36
CA GLU A 623 -22.41 -35.25 35.27
C GLU A 623 -21.68 -34.17 36.15
N SER A 624 -22.36 -33.58 37.15
CA SER A 624 -21.89 -32.59 38.17
C SER A 624 -22.88 -32.61 39.38
N PRO A 625 -22.65 -32.04 40.60
CA PRO A 625 -21.81 -30.90 41.03
C PRO A 625 -20.89 -31.25 42.27
N SER A 626 -20.67 -30.56 43.41
CA SER A 626 -21.19 -29.32 44.09
C SER A 626 -20.37 -28.88 45.33
N GLN A 627 -20.42 -27.57 45.65
CA GLN A 627 -20.35 -26.88 46.97
C GLN A 627 -19.17 -27.10 47.96
N GLN A 628 -18.45 -26.02 48.30
CA GLN A 628 -18.35 -25.45 49.68
C GLN A 628 -17.55 -24.11 49.75
N GLU A 629 -17.81 -23.33 50.80
CA GLU A 629 -17.23 -22.02 51.19
C GLU A 629 -17.22 -21.93 52.74
N PRO A 630 -16.60 -20.93 53.43
CA PRO A 630 -15.73 -19.83 52.96
C PRO A 630 -14.41 -19.68 53.80
N THR A 631 -13.63 -18.62 53.54
CA THR A 631 -13.02 -17.65 54.52
C THR A 631 -11.61 -17.14 54.17
N SER A 632 -11.23 -16.02 54.81
CA SER A 632 -9.98 -15.24 54.73
C SER A 632 -9.83 -14.32 53.52
N ALA A 633 -9.32 -13.11 53.77
CA ALA A 633 -9.17 -12.04 52.78
C ALA A 633 -7.75 -12.00 52.21
N SER A 634 -7.62 -11.60 50.95
CA SER A 634 -6.35 -11.28 50.29
C SER A 634 -6.36 -9.84 49.80
N VAL A 635 -5.20 -9.18 49.81
CA VAL A 635 -5.03 -7.80 49.37
C VAL A 635 -5.09 -7.74 47.84
N GLU A 636 -5.84 -6.79 47.28
CA GLU A 636 -5.90 -6.57 45.83
C GLU A 636 -4.58 -5.96 45.32
N ALA A 637 -4.14 -6.40 44.13
CA ALA A 637 -2.88 -5.95 43.56
C ALA A 637 -2.97 -4.55 42.95
N LEU A 638 -1.98 -3.70 43.24
CA LEU A 638 -1.82 -2.39 42.60
C LEU A 638 -1.55 -2.56 41.10
N GLY A 639 -2.55 -2.28 40.27
CA GLY A 639 -2.40 -2.22 38.81
C GLY A 639 -1.86 -0.86 38.36
N SER A 640 -0.91 -0.87 37.42
CA SER A 640 -0.34 0.35 36.83
C SER A 640 -1.41 1.28 36.27
N ARG A 641 -1.22 2.58 36.48
CA ARG A 641 -1.98 3.65 35.83
C ARG A 641 -1.24 4.13 34.58
N PHE A 642 -1.98 4.64 33.61
CA PHE A 642 -1.50 5.01 32.29
C PHE A 642 -1.98 6.42 31.93
N TYR A 643 -1.12 7.20 31.29
CA TYR A 643 -1.38 8.57 30.86
C TYR A 643 -1.30 8.69 29.34
N GLY A 644 -2.39 9.12 28.72
CA GLY A 644 -2.49 9.23 27.26
C GLY A 644 -1.99 10.58 26.72
N SER A 645 -1.58 10.59 25.46
CA SER A 645 -1.50 11.80 24.65
C SER A 645 -2.01 11.58 23.23
N VAL A 646 -2.44 12.66 22.59
CA VAL A 646 -2.95 12.64 21.22
C VAL A 646 -2.44 13.84 20.44
N THR A 647 -2.04 13.62 19.19
CA THR A 647 -1.55 14.67 18.27
C THR A 647 -2.46 14.78 17.07
N VAL A 648 -2.86 16.00 16.73
CA VAL A 648 -3.71 16.33 15.57
C VAL A 648 -3.01 17.31 14.65
N LEU A 649 -3.36 17.29 13.36
CA LEU A 649 -2.86 18.25 12.36
C LEU A 649 -4.00 19.19 11.96
N LEU A 650 -3.82 20.49 12.20
CA LEU A 650 -4.76 21.54 11.80
C LEU A 650 -4.24 22.28 10.55
N ASP A 651 -5.16 22.74 9.72
CA ASP A 651 -4.91 23.72 8.64
C ASP A 651 -6.11 24.69 8.49
N THR A 652 -6.71 25.05 9.62
CA THR A 652 -8.03 25.70 9.69
C THR A 652 -7.91 27.22 9.81
N GLU A 653 -8.69 27.97 9.03
CA GLU A 653 -8.82 29.42 9.17
C GLU A 653 -10.06 29.79 10.02
N LEU A 654 -9.81 30.44 11.15
CA LEU A 654 -10.84 31.00 12.04
C LEU A 654 -11.15 32.45 11.64
N GLN A 655 -12.41 32.84 11.72
CA GLN A 655 -12.91 34.19 11.40
C GLN A 655 -13.70 34.75 12.58
N ASP A 656 -13.75 36.07 12.72
CA ASP A 656 -14.55 36.74 13.75
C ASP A 656 -15.98 37.00 13.27
N GLU A 657 -16.96 36.41 13.96
CA GLU A 657 -18.39 36.62 13.74
C GLU A 657 -18.95 37.81 14.54
N SER A 658 -18.20 38.36 15.50
CA SER A 658 -18.65 39.49 16.31
C SER A 658 -18.42 40.82 15.58
N GLY A 659 -19.47 41.63 15.42
CA GLY A 659 -19.38 42.87 14.64
C GLY A 659 -20.70 43.59 14.40
N GLU A 660 -21.38 44.00 15.47
CA GLU A 660 -22.45 45.02 15.40
C GLU A 660 -22.06 46.29 16.17
N SER A 661 -22.59 47.43 15.70
CA SER A 661 -22.52 48.78 16.25
C SER A 661 -21.19 49.54 16.15
N GLY A 662 -21.30 50.77 15.62
CA GLY A 662 -20.21 51.74 15.40
C GLY A 662 -20.72 52.89 14.54
N GLU A 663 -21.36 53.90 15.16
CA GLU A 663 -21.91 55.05 14.41
C GLU A 663 -20.80 55.93 13.84
N GLY A 664 -20.79 56.09 12.51
CA GLY A 664 -19.73 56.82 11.80
C GLY A 664 -19.71 58.33 12.07
N ARG A 665 -18.50 58.90 12.10
CA ARG A 665 -18.25 60.34 11.96
C ARG A 665 -17.27 60.58 10.83
N LEU A 666 -17.61 61.48 9.91
CA LEU A 666 -16.66 61.98 8.91
C LEU A 666 -15.55 62.79 9.61
N LEU A 667 -14.30 62.45 9.34
CA LEU A 667 -13.11 63.26 9.61
C LEU A 667 -12.18 63.21 8.39
N GLU A 668 -11.23 64.14 8.32
CA GLU A 668 -10.49 64.46 7.09
C GLU A 668 -9.35 63.49 6.77
N ALA A 669 -8.90 63.49 5.51
CA ALA A 669 -8.14 62.39 4.89
C ALA A 669 -6.81 61.98 5.56
N GLU A 670 -6.16 62.84 6.36
CA GLU A 670 -4.94 62.46 7.10
C GLU A 670 -5.24 61.79 8.46
N ALA A 671 -6.49 61.80 8.92
CA ALA A 671 -6.94 60.99 10.05
C ALA A 671 -7.34 59.56 9.63
N VAL A 672 -7.62 59.33 8.34
CA VAL A 672 -8.10 58.04 7.82
C VAL A 672 -7.04 56.94 7.95
N GLU A 673 -5.79 57.20 7.56
CA GLU A 673 -4.70 56.22 7.71
C GLU A 673 -4.45 55.82 9.17
N ALA A 674 -4.59 56.78 10.09
CA ALA A 674 -4.46 56.54 11.52
C ALA A 674 -5.66 55.76 12.09
N ALA A 675 -6.86 55.94 11.53
CA ALA A 675 -8.04 55.17 11.87
C ALA A 675 -7.95 53.73 11.34
N GLU A 676 -7.60 53.52 10.06
CA GLU A 676 -7.42 52.17 9.49
C GLU A 676 -6.34 51.37 10.24
N ALA A 677 -5.25 52.01 10.67
CA ALA A 677 -4.23 51.36 11.49
C ALA A 677 -4.73 50.95 12.89
N VAL A 678 -5.70 51.66 13.46
CA VAL A 678 -6.35 51.32 14.74
C VAL A 678 -7.40 50.23 14.54
N GLU A 679 -8.28 50.34 13.55
CA GLU A 679 -9.25 49.29 13.19
C GLU A 679 -8.55 47.96 12.86
N ALA A 680 -7.41 48.02 12.15
CA ALA A 680 -6.56 46.86 11.89
C ALA A 680 -6.04 46.20 13.18
N ALA A 681 -5.59 46.99 14.15
CA ALA A 681 -5.09 46.48 15.42
C ALA A 681 -6.22 45.90 16.30
N GLU A 682 -7.38 46.56 16.35
CA GLU A 682 -8.56 46.09 17.06
C GLU A 682 -9.11 44.79 16.43
N ALA A 683 -9.16 44.69 15.10
CA ALA A 683 -9.55 43.48 14.39
C ALA A 683 -8.62 42.27 14.64
N VAL A 684 -7.30 42.50 14.76
CA VAL A 684 -6.34 41.46 15.14
C VAL A 684 -6.59 41.02 16.59
N GLU A 685 -6.72 41.95 17.52
CA GLU A 685 -6.99 41.65 18.93
C GLU A 685 -8.34 40.95 19.14
N ALA A 686 -9.38 41.30 18.38
CA ALA A 686 -10.67 40.62 18.40
C ALA A 686 -10.56 39.15 17.91
N ALA A 687 -9.86 38.92 16.79
CA ALA A 687 -9.62 37.56 16.30
C ALA A 687 -8.78 36.72 17.31
N TYR A 688 -7.77 37.30 17.94
CA TYR A 688 -7.00 36.62 19.00
C TYR A 688 -7.81 36.42 20.29
N ARG A 689 -8.75 37.30 20.62
CA ARG A 689 -9.69 37.14 21.74
C ARG A 689 -10.67 35.98 21.49
N THR A 690 -11.15 35.82 20.26
CA THR A 690 -11.98 34.68 19.86
C THR A 690 -11.18 33.37 19.95
N LEU A 691 -9.93 33.35 19.46
CA LEU A 691 -9.03 32.20 19.61
C LEU A 691 -8.69 31.90 21.09
N ALA A 692 -8.51 32.92 21.94
CA ALA A 692 -8.27 32.74 23.37
C ALA A 692 -9.45 32.05 24.07
N GLN A 693 -10.69 32.38 23.70
CA GLN A 693 -11.89 31.71 24.23
C GLN A 693 -11.93 30.23 23.83
N HIS A 694 -11.52 29.88 22.61
CA HIS A 694 -11.47 28.49 22.14
C HIS A 694 -10.51 27.62 22.98
N PHE A 695 -9.38 28.19 23.42
CA PHE A 695 -8.41 27.53 24.29
C PHE A 695 -8.69 27.72 25.80
N GLY A 696 -9.84 28.28 26.18
CA GLY A 696 -10.24 28.48 27.58
C GLY A 696 -9.36 29.48 28.35
N LEU A 697 -8.74 30.44 27.65
CA LEU A 697 -7.79 31.38 28.25
C LEU A 697 -8.51 32.61 28.83
N HIS A 698 -8.03 33.07 29.99
CA HIS A 698 -8.56 34.21 30.71
C HIS A 698 -7.43 35.18 31.09
N THR A 699 -7.68 36.48 30.94
CA THR A 699 -6.84 37.56 31.49
C THR A 699 -7.67 38.38 32.47
N SER A 700 -7.04 38.83 33.57
CA SER A 700 -7.67 39.68 34.59
C SER A 700 -7.58 41.17 34.28
N GLU A 701 -6.79 41.57 33.29
CA GLU A 701 -6.62 42.95 32.86
C GLU A 701 -6.84 43.09 31.34
N ALA A 702 -7.10 44.32 30.89
CA ALA A 702 -7.36 44.68 29.49
C ALA A 702 -6.07 44.67 28.63
N GLY A 703 -5.38 43.54 28.62
CA GLY A 703 -4.12 43.31 27.94
C GLY A 703 -4.25 42.49 26.65
N CYS A 704 -3.26 42.67 25.78
CA CYS A 704 -3.10 42.05 24.46
C CYS A 704 -3.37 40.53 24.45
N TRP A 705 -4.51 40.12 23.89
CA TRP A 705 -4.90 38.72 23.71
C TRP A 705 -3.93 37.98 22.79
N ARG A 706 -3.36 38.68 21.79
CA ARG A 706 -2.30 38.14 20.92
C ARG A 706 -1.08 37.69 21.72
N ALA A 707 -0.70 38.42 22.78
CA ALA A 707 0.39 38.02 23.68
C ALA A 707 0.00 36.83 24.58
N VAL A 708 -1.25 36.82 25.10
CA VAL A 708 -1.76 35.71 25.94
C VAL A 708 -1.81 34.39 25.16
N VAL A 709 -2.37 34.42 23.94
CA VAL A 709 -2.44 33.25 23.06
C VAL A 709 -1.04 32.79 22.65
N ARG A 710 -0.16 33.70 22.21
CA ARG A 710 1.23 33.35 21.89
C ARG A 710 1.96 32.72 23.06
N GLY A 711 1.88 33.28 24.26
CA GLY A 711 2.52 32.74 25.46
C GLY A 711 1.99 31.36 25.85
N HIS A 712 0.69 31.09 25.65
CA HIS A 712 0.13 29.75 25.81
C HIS A 712 0.67 28.78 24.75
N PHE A 713 0.65 29.18 23.48
CA PHE A 713 1.10 28.34 22.37
C PHE A 713 2.60 28.01 22.49
N GLU A 714 3.44 28.99 22.78
CA GLU A 714 4.88 28.81 23.03
C GLU A 714 5.13 27.89 24.24
N LYS A 715 4.32 27.97 25.31
CA LYS A 715 4.40 27.09 26.49
C LYS A 715 4.05 25.62 26.19
N TRP A 716 3.11 25.36 25.28
CA TRP A 716 2.69 24.00 24.91
C TRP A 716 3.34 23.48 23.61
N GLY A 717 4.22 24.26 22.98
CA GLY A 717 4.89 23.91 21.73
C GLY A 717 3.99 23.94 20.49
N TYR A 718 2.87 24.67 20.55
CA TYR A 718 1.89 24.78 19.47
C TYR A 718 2.35 25.77 18.38
N PRO A 719 2.13 25.49 17.09
CA PRO A 719 2.42 26.43 15.99
C PRO A 719 1.65 27.75 16.12
N LEU A 720 2.36 28.88 16.05
CA LEU A 720 1.74 30.20 16.16
C LEU A 720 0.73 30.46 15.02
N PRO A 721 -0.41 31.12 15.29
CA PRO A 721 -1.40 31.45 14.25
C PRO A 721 -0.85 32.41 13.19
N LEU A 722 -1.24 32.21 11.94
CA LEU A 722 -0.96 33.14 10.84
C LEU A 722 -2.08 34.18 10.72
N GLU A 723 -1.73 35.45 10.64
CA GLU A 723 -2.66 36.59 10.57
C GLU A 723 -2.97 36.98 9.11
N HIS A 724 -4.25 37.10 8.77
CA HIS A 724 -4.71 37.59 7.47
C HIS A 724 -5.74 38.72 7.65
N LEU A 725 -5.37 39.96 7.32
CA LEU A 725 -6.33 41.06 7.23
C LEU A 725 -7.13 41.02 5.93
N ARG A 726 -8.42 41.39 6.02
CA ARG A 726 -9.38 41.49 4.91
C ARG A 726 -10.34 42.66 5.17
N ARG A 727 -10.93 43.26 4.13
CA ARG A 727 -12.06 44.21 4.26
C ARG A 727 -13.37 43.55 3.83
N ARG A 728 -14.47 43.85 4.51
CA ARG A 728 -15.83 43.45 4.11
C ARG A 728 -16.39 44.45 3.05
N PRO A 729 -17.47 44.10 2.31
CA PRO A 729 -18.10 45.00 1.32
C PRO A 729 -18.72 46.29 1.92
N ASN A 730 -18.89 46.35 3.24
CA ASN A 730 -19.32 47.52 4.02
C ASN A 730 -18.12 48.28 4.64
N GLU A 731 -16.96 48.22 3.97
CA GLU A 731 -15.68 48.87 4.30
C GLU A 731 -14.97 48.45 5.60
N THR A 732 -15.67 47.87 6.58
CA THR A 732 -15.06 47.39 7.85
C THR A 732 -13.93 46.37 7.65
N VAL A 733 -12.79 46.62 8.29
CA VAL A 733 -11.64 45.70 8.38
C VAL A 733 -11.96 44.51 9.30
N TYR A 734 -11.43 43.33 9.00
CA TYR A 734 -11.43 42.17 9.90
C TYR A 734 -10.16 41.33 9.73
N CYS A 735 -9.79 40.56 10.77
CA CYS A 735 -8.69 39.60 10.71
C CYS A 735 -9.22 38.17 10.74
N SER A 736 -8.63 37.27 9.96
CA SER A 736 -8.76 35.82 10.13
C SER A 736 -7.42 35.23 10.60
N LEU A 737 -7.48 34.18 11.42
CA LEU A 737 -6.31 33.50 11.99
C LEU A 737 -6.24 32.06 11.48
N LYS A 738 -5.17 31.69 10.79
CA LYS A 738 -4.95 30.31 10.34
C LYS A 738 -4.11 29.51 11.33
N LEU A 739 -4.68 28.44 11.86
CA LEU A 739 -3.98 27.44 12.68
C LEU A 739 -3.42 26.35 11.74
N CYS A 740 -2.09 26.27 11.62
CA CYS A 740 -1.42 25.36 10.69
C CYS A 740 -0.32 24.56 11.41
N GLY A 741 -0.43 23.23 11.42
CA GLY A 741 0.58 22.30 11.97
C GLY A 741 0.05 21.39 13.08
N SER A 742 0.97 20.83 13.87
CA SER A 742 0.69 19.78 14.87
C SER A 742 0.37 20.33 16.27
N PHE A 743 -0.75 19.90 16.86
CA PHE A 743 -1.16 20.25 18.21
C PHE A 743 -1.27 18.96 19.06
N THR A 744 -0.57 18.90 20.20
CA THR A 744 -0.46 17.70 21.04
C THR A 744 -1.10 17.92 22.42
N PHE A 745 -2.12 17.13 22.73
CA PHE A 745 -2.89 17.20 23.98
C PHE A 745 -2.58 15.99 24.85
N ARG A 746 -2.66 16.16 26.18
CA ARG A 746 -2.34 15.10 27.15
C ARG A 746 -3.43 14.95 28.19
N ASP A 747 -3.70 13.71 28.56
CA ASP A 747 -4.56 13.34 29.68
C ASP A 747 -3.84 13.64 31.01
N GLN A 748 -4.60 14.14 31.99
CA GLN A 748 -4.12 14.62 33.29
C GLN A 748 -4.52 13.71 34.46
N GLU A 749 -5.51 12.83 34.26
CA GLU A 749 -6.13 12.00 35.31
C GLU A 749 -5.47 10.62 35.38
N GLY A 750 -5.29 9.98 34.22
CA GLY A 750 -4.73 8.65 34.03
C GLY A 750 -5.63 7.50 34.50
N SER A 751 -5.68 6.42 33.71
CA SER A 751 -6.49 5.22 33.96
C SER A 751 -5.64 3.96 34.13
N THR A 752 -6.13 2.96 34.86
CA THR A 752 -5.53 1.61 34.95
C THR A 752 -5.62 0.77 33.65
N LYS A 753 -6.07 1.35 32.53
CA LYS A 753 -6.14 0.68 31.21
C LYS A 753 -5.65 1.60 30.10
N LYS A 754 -4.62 1.19 29.33
CA LYS A 754 -4.05 1.98 28.21
C LYS A 754 -5.11 2.54 27.24
N LYS A 755 -6.07 1.71 26.81
CA LYS A 755 -7.18 2.14 25.94
C LYS A 755 -8.04 3.27 26.53
N GLN A 756 -8.21 3.34 27.84
CA GLN A 756 -8.99 4.40 28.49
C GLN A 756 -8.17 5.68 28.66
N ALA A 757 -6.86 5.58 28.86
CA ALA A 757 -5.94 6.72 28.80
C ALA A 757 -5.92 7.37 27.40
N GLU A 758 -5.96 6.57 26.33
CA GLU A 758 -6.15 7.08 24.94
C GLU A 758 -7.48 7.84 24.78
N GLN A 759 -8.57 7.33 25.36
CA GLN A 759 -9.87 8.00 25.37
C GLN A 759 -9.84 9.31 26.18
N GLN A 760 -9.18 9.33 27.34
CA GLN A 760 -9.00 10.55 28.15
C GLN A 760 -8.15 11.60 27.40
N ALA A 761 -7.10 11.19 26.68
CA ALA A 761 -6.32 12.12 25.85
C ALA A 761 -7.13 12.68 24.68
N ALA A 762 -7.90 11.82 24.01
CA ALA A 762 -8.82 12.25 22.95
C ALA A 762 -9.82 13.29 23.47
N LYS A 763 -10.40 13.05 24.66
CA LYS A 763 -11.29 13.98 25.36
C LYS A 763 -10.62 15.33 25.61
N SER A 764 -9.36 15.34 26.06
CA SER A 764 -8.62 16.59 26.29
C SER A 764 -8.39 17.41 25.02
N ALA A 765 -8.09 16.76 23.88
CA ALA A 765 -8.01 17.43 22.59
C ALA A 765 -9.36 17.98 22.12
N LEU A 766 -10.39 17.16 22.21
CA LEU A 766 -11.76 17.51 21.83
C LEU A 766 -12.32 18.69 22.64
N GLN A 767 -12.00 18.76 23.93
CA GLN A 767 -12.34 19.91 24.78
C GLN A 767 -11.57 21.17 24.36
N GLN A 768 -10.24 21.11 24.20
CA GLN A 768 -9.41 22.28 23.88
C GLN A 768 -9.55 22.76 22.43
N LEU A 769 -10.07 21.93 21.52
CA LEU A 769 -10.38 22.28 20.14
C LEU A 769 -11.89 22.31 19.86
N SER A 770 -12.74 22.31 20.89
CA SER A 770 -14.20 22.19 20.78
C SER A 770 -14.81 23.18 19.79
N GLY A 771 -14.43 24.47 19.87
CA GLY A 771 -14.87 25.50 18.92
C GLY A 771 -14.25 25.39 17.51
N VAL A 772 -13.04 24.84 17.38
CA VAL A 772 -12.35 24.65 16.07
C VAL A 772 -12.91 23.44 15.32
N LEU A 773 -13.36 22.42 16.04
CA LEU A 773 -13.89 21.16 15.50
C LEU A 773 -15.43 21.09 15.50
N GLY A 774 -16.12 22.04 16.13
CA GLY A 774 -17.58 21.96 16.35
C GLY A 774 -17.99 20.78 17.24
N TRP A 775 -17.15 20.39 18.20
CA TRP A 775 -17.39 19.23 19.06
C TRP A 775 -18.11 19.59 20.36
N THR A 776 -18.99 18.68 20.79
CA THR A 776 -19.72 18.72 22.06
C THR A 776 -19.47 17.40 22.81
N PRO A 777 -19.39 17.37 24.15
CA PRO A 777 -19.14 16.13 24.90
C PRO A 777 -20.28 15.12 24.78
N THR A 778 -19.96 13.97 24.20
CA THR A 778 -20.94 12.98 23.74
C THR A 778 -20.34 11.57 23.91
N GLY A 779 -21.01 10.65 24.59
CA GLY A 779 -20.52 9.29 24.86
C GLY A 779 -19.18 9.19 25.61
N GLU A 780 -18.56 8.00 25.53
CA GLU A 780 -17.22 7.69 26.08
C GLU A 780 -16.16 7.41 24.97
N ASN A 781 -16.55 7.47 23.69
CA ASN A 781 -15.71 7.05 22.55
C ASN A 781 -14.96 8.20 21.88
N TYR A 782 -14.40 9.09 22.71
CA TYR A 782 -13.63 10.28 22.33
C TYR A 782 -12.56 10.06 21.24
N LYS A 783 -11.99 8.85 21.13
CA LYS A 783 -11.02 8.44 20.10
C LYS A 783 -11.64 8.18 18.74
N GLY A 784 -12.87 7.67 18.70
CA GLY A 784 -13.70 7.68 17.49
C GLY A 784 -14.09 9.11 17.14
N ASP A 785 -14.60 9.84 18.13
CA ASP A 785 -15.08 11.21 17.98
C ASP A 785 -14.04 12.16 17.33
N LEU A 786 -12.82 12.23 17.89
CA LEU A 786 -11.77 13.12 17.39
C LEU A 786 -11.34 12.76 15.96
N LYS A 787 -11.38 11.48 15.62
CA LYS A 787 -11.10 11.02 14.27
C LYS A 787 -12.19 11.48 13.29
N GLU A 788 -13.46 11.27 13.62
CA GLU A 788 -14.58 11.64 12.75
C GLU A 788 -14.58 13.16 12.51
N LYS A 789 -14.37 13.97 13.57
CA LYS A 789 -14.21 15.45 13.50
C LYS A 789 -13.11 15.90 12.56
N LEU A 790 -11.94 15.27 12.60
CA LEU A 790 -10.80 15.62 11.75
C LEU A 790 -11.06 15.20 10.30
N GLU A 791 -11.54 13.97 10.06
CA GLU A 791 -11.88 13.48 8.72
C GLU A 791 -13.03 14.31 8.08
N ALA A 792 -14.00 14.76 8.88
CA ALA A 792 -15.11 15.62 8.47
C ALA A 792 -14.64 17.01 7.98
N LEU A 793 -13.54 17.53 8.52
CA LEU A 793 -12.90 18.79 8.09
C LEU A 793 -11.82 18.58 7.01
N GLY A 794 -11.58 17.34 6.56
CA GLY A 794 -10.51 17.01 5.62
C GLY A 794 -9.10 17.05 6.23
N LEU A 795 -9.01 17.07 7.56
CA LEU A 795 -7.78 17.07 8.33
C LEU A 795 -7.22 15.65 8.53
N GLY A 796 -5.96 15.55 8.96
CA GLY A 796 -5.28 14.27 9.15
C GLY A 796 -5.80 13.48 10.35
N GLN A 797 -5.75 12.14 10.28
CA GLN A 797 -6.14 11.28 11.40
C GLN A 797 -5.30 11.55 12.67
N PRO A 798 -5.91 11.50 13.87
CA PRO A 798 -5.23 11.74 15.14
C PRO A 798 -4.30 10.57 15.52
N SER A 799 -3.05 10.90 15.90
CA SER A 799 -2.07 9.93 16.44
C SER A 799 -2.17 9.83 17.96
N TYR A 800 -2.01 8.64 18.53
CA TYR A 800 -2.17 8.39 19.97
C TYR A 800 -0.97 7.67 20.58
N ASP A 801 -0.58 8.11 21.76
CA ASP A 801 0.50 7.54 22.57
C ASP A 801 0.04 7.32 24.01
N VAL A 802 0.67 6.41 24.75
CA VAL A 802 0.35 6.10 26.15
C VAL A 802 1.61 5.79 26.96
N THR A 803 1.78 6.52 28.06
CA THR A 803 2.85 6.37 29.06
C THR A 803 2.33 5.70 30.34
N GLU A 804 3.21 5.23 31.22
CA GLU A 804 2.84 4.50 32.45
C GLU A 804 3.28 5.28 33.71
N GLU A 805 2.49 5.27 34.80
CA GLU A 805 2.71 6.14 35.97
C GLU A 805 4.04 5.86 36.71
N GLY A 806 4.66 4.69 36.47
CA GLY A 806 6.03 4.38 36.91
C GLY A 806 7.13 5.18 36.21
N GLU A 807 6.81 5.97 35.17
CA GLU A 807 7.77 6.78 34.40
C GLU A 807 7.80 8.26 34.85
N ARG A 808 7.02 8.64 35.88
CA ARG A 808 7.08 9.99 36.48
C ARG A 808 8.33 10.16 37.36
N ASP A 809 9.41 10.65 36.77
CA ASP A 809 10.49 11.29 37.55
C ASP A 809 9.88 12.43 38.40
N SER A 810 10.19 12.44 39.70
CA SER A 810 9.39 13.15 40.72
C SER A 810 9.72 14.64 40.83
N THR A 811 9.90 15.32 39.69
CA THR A 811 10.18 16.77 39.60
C THR A 811 9.45 17.45 38.43
N VAL A 812 8.12 17.50 38.46
CA VAL A 812 7.29 18.69 38.14
C VAL A 812 5.85 18.40 38.56
N THR A 813 5.31 19.21 39.47
CA THR A 813 3.87 19.24 39.79
C THR A 813 3.16 20.12 38.76
N LEU A 814 2.03 19.67 38.19
CA LEU A 814 1.18 20.53 37.38
C LEU A 814 0.46 21.55 38.29
N PRO A 815 0.49 22.86 38.00
CA PRO A 815 -0.30 23.85 38.71
C PRO A 815 -1.75 23.85 38.20
N ASP A 816 -2.69 23.78 39.15
CA ASP A 816 -4.14 23.73 38.95
C ASP A 816 -4.74 25.15 38.73
N PRO A 817 -5.84 25.34 37.97
CA PRO A 817 -6.35 26.68 37.66
C PRO A 817 -7.46 27.13 38.63
N THR A 818 -7.22 28.18 39.43
CA THR A 818 -8.23 28.89 40.22
C THR A 818 -7.86 30.39 40.37
N PRO A 819 -8.79 31.29 40.79
CA PRO A 819 -8.90 32.63 40.18
C PRO A 819 -8.05 33.76 40.79
N ALA A 820 -8.06 34.89 40.09
CA ALA A 820 -7.22 36.08 40.25
C ALA A 820 -7.16 36.71 41.66
N GLY A 821 -5.98 37.23 42.03
CA GLY A 821 -5.79 38.04 43.23
C GLY A 821 -4.42 38.72 43.33
N SER A 822 -4.43 40.05 43.50
CA SER A 822 -3.32 40.95 43.86
C SER A 822 -2.15 41.14 42.88
N CYS A 823 -1.66 42.38 42.86
CA CYS A 823 -0.48 42.86 42.14
C CYS A 823 0.74 42.91 43.07
N ASP A 824 1.95 42.99 42.48
CA ASP A 824 2.91 44.02 42.91
C ASP A 824 3.88 44.41 41.78
N THR A 825 4.56 45.56 41.91
CA THR A 825 5.11 46.32 40.77
C THR A 825 6.65 46.39 40.75
N SER A 826 7.27 46.29 39.57
CA SER A 826 8.65 46.77 39.32
C SER A 826 8.91 47.05 37.83
N LEU A 827 8.91 48.33 37.44
CA LEU A 827 9.45 48.84 36.16
C LEU A 827 10.92 49.27 36.36
N PRO A 828 11.68 49.63 35.29
CA PRO A 828 11.57 50.98 34.72
C PRO A 828 11.28 51.03 33.20
N LEU A 829 10.74 52.16 32.74
CA LEU A 829 10.51 52.52 31.34
C LEU A 829 11.30 53.79 30.97
N GLU A 830 12.08 53.74 29.89
CA GLU A 830 12.47 54.88 29.04
C GLU A 830 12.70 54.34 27.60
N GLY A 831 12.34 55.01 26.49
CA GLY A 831 11.54 56.22 26.33
C GLY A 831 11.48 56.71 24.86
N ALA A 832 10.48 57.52 24.53
CA ALA A 832 10.37 58.42 23.36
C ALA A 832 10.15 57.86 21.92
N SER A 833 8.85 57.78 21.57
CA SER A 833 8.24 58.47 20.40
C SER A 833 8.38 57.91 18.98
N ALA A 834 7.46 58.35 18.09
CA ALA A 834 7.25 57.85 16.74
C ALA A 834 6.92 58.98 15.74
N GLN A 835 6.97 58.68 14.43
CA GLN A 835 6.06 59.29 13.43
C GLN A 835 5.95 58.42 12.15
N CYS A 836 4.82 58.56 11.45
CA CYS A 836 4.36 57.71 10.33
C CYS A 836 4.44 58.44 8.98
N PHE A 837 4.44 57.71 7.84
CA PHE A 837 4.03 58.26 6.52
C PHE A 837 3.54 57.18 5.52
N LYS A 838 2.20 57.07 5.38
CA LYS A 838 1.38 56.89 4.17
C LYS A 838 1.18 55.55 3.44
N GLU A 839 -0.01 55.47 2.81
CA GLU A 839 -0.76 54.27 2.45
C GLU A 839 -1.02 53.97 0.94
N GLN A 840 -1.19 52.68 0.64
CA GLN A 840 -2.19 52.08 -0.29
C GLN A 840 -2.22 52.57 -1.79
N PRO A 841 -3.24 52.25 -2.64
CA PRO A 841 -3.35 50.92 -3.28
C PRO A 841 -3.72 50.84 -4.81
N ILE A 842 -3.31 49.74 -5.50
CA ILE A 842 -4.10 48.94 -6.52
C ILE A 842 -4.46 49.66 -7.88
N PRO A 843 -4.94 49.06 -9.03
CA PRO A 843 -5.03 47.66 -9.57
C PRO A 843 -4.42 47.41 -11.01
N ALA A 844 -4.64 46.18 -11.53
CA ALA A 844 -5.10 45.82 -12.92
C ALA A 844 -4.15 45.35 -14.07
N GLU A 845 -4.36 44.06 -14.44
CA GLU A 845 -4.49 43.41 -15.77
C GLU A 845 -3.62 43.70 -17.02
N LEU A 846 -3.25 42.61 -17.72
CA LEU A 846 -3.23 42.56 -19.20
C LEU A 846 -3.79 41.24 -19.80
N ASN A 847 -4.99 41.40 -20.37
CA ASN A 847 -5.82 40.57 -21.24
C ASN A 847 -5.13 39.70 -22.34
N PRO A 848 -5.70 38.51 -22.71
CA PRO A 848 -5.35 37.75 -23.91
C PRO A 848 -6.28 38.00 -25.13
N GLU A 849 -5.68 38.14 -26.32
CA GLU A 849 -6.35 38.09 -27.64
C GLU A 849 -5.84 36.89 -28.48
N GLN A 850 -6.51 36.38 -29.53
CA GLN A 850 -7.94 36.21 -29.85
C GLN A 850 -8.04 35.34 -31.15
N LEU A 851 -9.19 34.70 -31.44
CA LEU A 851 -9.57 34.08 -32.74
C LEU A 851 -8.79 32.80 -33.15
N LYS A 852 -9.30 31.81 -33.91
CA LYS A 852 -10.66 31.46 -34.39
C LYS A 852 -10.68 29.96 -34.78
N PRO A 853 -11.86 29.32 -34.86
CA PRO A 853 -12.25 28.73 -36.16
C PRO A 853 -13.70 29.06 -36.56
N ALA A 854 -14.07 28.68 -37.79
CA ALA A 854 -15.37 28.97 -38.40
C ALA A 854 -16.38 27.79 -38.31
N GLN A 855 -17.65 28.09 -38.61
CA GLN A 855 -18.78 27.15 -38.60
C GLN A 855 -18.79 26.23 -39.83
N LEU A 856 -19.51 25.09 -39.76
CA LEU A 856 -20.73 24.88 -40.57
C LEU A 856 -21.55 23.62 -40.16
N LYS A 857 -22.88 23.82 -40.21
CA LYS A 857 -24.08 22.92 -40.27
C LYS A 857 -23.88 21.41 -40.54
N PRO A 858 -24.76 20.50 -40.01
CA PRO A 858 -26.23 20.50 -40.24
C PRO A 858 -27.09 20.12 -38.99
N GLU A 859 -28.43 19.97 -38.98
CA GLU A 859 -29.57 20.60 -39.70
C GLU A 859 -30.84 20.50 -38.82
N GLN A 860 -31.95 21.16 -39.20
CA GLN A 860 -33.18 21.24 -38.40
C GLN A 860 -34.26 20.21 -38.81
N LEU A 861 -35.09 19.80 -37.84
CA LEU A 861 -36.52 19.54 -38.05
C LEU A 861 -37.35 20.07 -36.86
N LYS A 862 -38.62 20.38 -37.13
CA LYS A 862 -39.59 21.15 -36.29
C LYS A 862 -40.88 20.32 -36.11
N PRO A 863 -41.70 20.52 -35.04
CA PRO A 863 -42.67 21.65 -34.92
C PRO A 863 -42.44 22.49 -33.63
N GLU A 864 -42.88 23.74 -33.39
CA GLU A 864 -44.08 24.56 -33.74
C GLU A 864 -45.33 24.29 -32.86
N GLN A 865 -46.22 25.24 -32.48
CA GLN A 865 -46.31 26.73 -32.40
C GLN A 865 -47.64 27.06 -31.63
N LEU A 866 -47.97 28.16 -30.93
CA LEU A 866 -47.39 29.47 -30.51
C LEU A 866 -47.57 29.60 -28.95
N LYS A 867 -47.59 30.70 -28.14
CA LYS A 867 -47.57 32.20 -28.18
C LYS A 867 -48.81 32.96 -28.70
N PRO A 868 -49.02 34.28 -28.40
CA PRO A 868 -48.33 35.22 -27.49
C PRO A 868 -49.25 35.70 -26.31
N ALA A 869 -48.99 36.71 -25.46
CA ALA A 869 -48.30 38.02 -25.54
C ALA A 869 -48.08 38.58 -24.08
N GLU A 870 -47.70 39.82 -23.69
CA GLU A 870 -46.96 41.02 -24.17
C GLU A 870 -46.82 41.99 -22.94
N LEU A 871 -46.15 43.16 -22.83
CA LEU A 871 -45.37 44.17 -23.62
C LEU A 871 -44.28 44.77 -22.65
N LYS A 872 -43.07 45.21 -23.06
CA LYS A 872 -42.57 46.60 -23.31
C LYS A 872 -42.80 47.69 -22.24
N PRO A 873 -41.93 48.74 -22.08
CA PRO A 873 -40.88 49.32 -22.97
C PRO A 873 -39.41 48.94 -22.58
N GLU A 874 -38.27 49.22 -23.27
CA GLU A 874 -37.66 50.40 -23.97
C GLU A 874 -37.10 51.51 -23.03
N GLN A 875 -35.95 52.18 -23.21
CA GLN A 875 -34.73 52.12 -24.09
C GLN A 875 -33.54 52.82 -23.31
N LEU A 876 -32.32 53.23 -23.74
CA LEU A 876 -31.66 53.51 -25.05
C LEU A 876 -30.11 53.22 -24.98
N LYS A 877 -29.18 54.20 -25.16
CA LYS A 877 -27.69 54.07 -25.22
C LYS A 877 -26.92 55.40 -25.00
N PRO A 878 -25.62 55.38 -24.60
CA PRO A 878 -24.62 56.45 -24.84
C PRO A 878 -23.77 56.22 -26.12
N ALA A 879 -22.90 57.17 -26.49
CA ALA A 879 -22.08 57.17 -27.72
C ALA A 879 -20.58 57.48 -27.47
N GLN A 880 -19.77 57.41 -28.54
CA GLN A 880 -18.30 57.35 -28.53
C GLN A 880 -17.58 58.72 -28.40
N LEU A 881 -16.30 58.68 -28.00
CA LEU A 881 -15.21 59.47 -28.60
C LEU A 881 -13.86 58.71 -28.44
N ASN A 882 -12.79 59.15 -29.11
CA ASN A 882 -11.64 58.30 -29.48
C ASN A 882 -10.26 58.95 -29.18
N PRO A 883 -9.25 58.22 -28.67
CA PRO A 883 -7.88 58.73 -28.44
C PRO A 883 -6.93 58.48 -29.63
N GLU A 884 -5.88 59.32 -29.75
CA GLU A 884 -4.80 59.17 -30.74
C GLU A 884 -3.47 58.64 -30.16
N GLN A 885 -2.49 58.45 -31.04
CA GLN A 885 -1.25 57.68 -30.87
C GLN A 885 -0.17 58.39 -30.04
N LEU A 886 0.81 57.63 -29.50
CA LEU A 886 2.23 57.72 -29.90
C LEU A 886 3.10 56.58 -29.32
N LYS A 887 4.39 56.53 -29.70
CA LYS A 887 5.29 55.34 -29.56
C LYS A 887 6.31 55.46 -28.41
N PRO A 888 6.78 54.34 -27.82
CA PRO A 888 7.95 54.28 -26.95
C PRO A 888 9.28 54.09 -27.71
N ALA A 889 10.40 54.42 -27.08
CA ALA A 889 11.76 54.11 -27.56
C ALA A 889 12.73 53.77 -26.41
N GLN A 890 13.68 52.89 -26.73
CA GLN A 890 14.67 52.17 -25.91
C GLN A 890 15.58 53.01 -24.97
N LEU A 891 16.22 52.32 -24.01
CA LEU A 891 17.63 52.58 -23.63
C LEU A 891 18.34 51.28 -23.14
N LYS A 892 19.68 51.33 -22.99
CA LYS A 892 20.59 50.18 -22.71
C LYS A 892 21.58 50.51 -21.56
N PRO A 893 22.22 49.51 -20.90
CA PRO A 893 23.13 49.71 -19.76
C PRO A 893 24.65 49.58 -20.09
N GLU A 894 25.55 50.10 -19.24
CA GLU A 894 27.03 49.94 -19.26
C GLU A 894 27.71 50.21 -17.87
N PRO A 895 29.03 49.91 -17.63
CA PRO A 895 29.49 49.39 -16.31
C PRO A 895 30.82 49.92 -15.64
N ALA A 896 30.96 49.61 -14.34
CA ALA A 896 32.14 49.21 -13.51
C ALA A 896 33.59 49.81 -13.61
N LYS A 897 34.22 50.15 -12.44
CA LYS A 897 35.58 49.66 -11.96
C LYS A 897 36.07 50.19 -10.56
N PRO A 898 37.15 49.61 -9.92
CA PRO A 898 37.60 49.90 -8.53
C PRO A 898 39.12 50.24 -8.29
N ALA A 899 39.51 50.58 -7.04
CA ALA A 899 40.90 50.60 -6.46
C ALA A 899 40.86 50.58 -4.89
N ALA A 900 41.58 49.72 -4.13
CA ALA A 900 42.95 49.85 -3.52
C ALA A 900 43.05 50.80 -2.28
N ALA A 901 43.88 50.63 -1.23
CA ALA A 901 45.04 49.73 -0.94
C ALA A 901 45.18 49.28 0.57
N ALA A 902 46.35 49.45 1.24
CA ALA A 902 46.76 48.90 2.57
C ALA A 902 47.91 49.76 3.22
N PRO A 903 48.63 49.42 4.34
CA PRO A 903 48.59 48.29 5.34
C PRO A 903 48.41 48.79 6.81
N GLY A 904 48.65 48.10 7.94
CA GLY A 904 48.97 46.68 8.29
C GLY A 904 50.10 46.52 9.36
N SER A 905 49.98 45.58 10.33
CA SER A 905 51.00 45.22 11.36
C SER A 905 50.87 43.75 11.84
N ASN A 906 51.95 43.17 12.37
CA ASN A 906 52.08 41.78 12.87
C ASN A 906 51.42 41.57 14.26
N THR A 907 51.14 40.37 14.81
CA THR A 907 51.86 39.06 14.78
C THR A 907 50.95 37.82 14.58
N ALA A 908 51.55 36.63 14.49
CA ALA A 908 50.92 35.40 13.97
C ALA A 908 50.71 34.27 14.99
N GLU A 909 49.76 33.35 14.71
CA GLU A 909 49.97 31.90 14.86
C GLU A 909 49.03 31.06 13.96
N ALA A 910 49.32 29.76 13.88
CA ALA A 910 48.72 28.63 13.11
C ALA A 910 47.42 28.79 12.27
N SER A 911 47.40 28.12 11.10
CA SER A 911 46.23 28.02 10.20
C SER A 911 45.76 26.56 9.94
N PRO A 912 44.45 26.28 9.91
CA PRO A 912 43.87 25.07 9.32
C PRO A 912 43.64 25.21 7.79
N PRO A 913 43.40 24.11 7.04
CA PRO A 913 43.28 24.10 5.57
C PRO A 913 42.02 24.80 5.02
N PRO A 914 41.98 25.15 3.71
CA PRO A 914 40.98 26.06 3.14
C PRO A 914 39.56 25.47 3.10
N GLY A 915 38.58 26.27 3.53
CA GLY A 915 37.18 25.86 3.63
C GLY A 915 36.46 25.75 2.29
N HIS A 916 35.51 24.80 2.23
CA HIS A 916 34.63 24.63 1.08
C HIS A 916 33.76 25.87 0.84
N ARG A 917 33.61 26.22 -0.44
CA ARG A 917 32.69 27.26 -0.93
C ARG A 917 31.25 26.84 -0.61
N LYS A 918 30.67 27.41 0.46
CA LYS A 918 29.30 27.09 0.91
C LYS A 918 28.30 27.29 -0.23
N GLN A 919 27.76 26.20 -0.76
CA GLN A 919 26.48 26.25 -1.49
C GLN A 919 25.37 26.59 -0.49
N ALA A 920 24.32 27.26 -0.95
CA ALA A 920 23.13 27.48 -0.12
C ALA A 920 22.50 26.12 0.22
N ARG A 921 22.38 25.81 1.50
CA ARG A 921 21.68 24.60 1.97
C ARG A 921 20.19 24.79 1.69
N VAL A 922 19.60 23.85 0.95
CA VAL A 922 18.15 23.69 0.92
C VAL A 922 17.72 23.37 2.36
N GLN A 923 16.91 24.24 2.95
CA GLN A 923 16.33 24.01 4.26
C GLN A 923 15.03 23.23 4.08
N PHE A 924 14.92 22.12 4.80
CA PHE A 924 13.69 21.36 4.96
C PHE A 924 13.27 21.60 6.41
N GLU A 925 12.30 22.48 6.64
CA GLU A 925 11.96 22.89 8.00
C GLU A 925 11.50 21.72 8.85
N GLU A 926 10.73 20.78 8.28
CA GLU A 926 10.22 19.64 9.04
C GLU A 926 11.34 18.66 9.38
N VAL A 927 12.27 18.44 8.46
CA VAL A 927 13.47 17.62 8.70
C VAL A 927 14.36 18.27 9.76
N ASP A 928 14.63 19.57 9.67
CA ASP A 928 15.48 20.28 10.63
C ASP A 928 14.83 20.33 12.03
N ARG A 929 13.49 20.45 12.13
CA ARG A 929 12.73 20.29 13.39
C ARG A 929 12.86 18.88 13.96
N LEU A 930 12.75 17.83 13.15
CA LEU A 930 12.90 16.44 13.59
C LEU A 930 14.33 16.11 14.07
N LEU A 931 15.36 16.66 13.41
CA LEU A 931 16.75 16.53 13.87
C LEU A 931 16.97 17.20 15.24
N VAL A 932 16.35 18.36 15.50
CA VAL A 932 16.31 18.99 16.82
C VAL A 932 15.60 18.08 17.83
N LEU A 933 14.40 17.57 17.49
CA LEU A 933 13.55 16.76 18.36
C LEU A 933 14.22 15.47 18.84
N TRP A 934 14.99 14.80 17.98
CA TRP A 934 15.74 13.59 18.33
C TRP A 934 17.13 13.84 18.93
N GLY A 935 17.51 15.10 19.19
CA GLY A 935 18.82 15.46 19.71
C GLY A 935 19.97 15.18 18.75
N LEU A 936 19.70 15.11 17.44
CA LEU A 936 20.68 14.85 16.38
C LEU A 936 21.36 16.16 15.95
N LEU A 937 21.96 16.84 16.93
CA LEU A 937 22.52 18.19 16.80
C LEU A 937 24.06 18.22 16.85
N PRO A 938 24.69 19.28 16.31
CA PRO A 938 26.12 19.49 16.42
C PRO A 938 26.56 19.65 17.89
N PRO A 939 27.75 19.18 18.28
CA PRO A 939 28.79 18.61 17.41
C PRO A 939 28.63 17.12 17.12
N THR A 940 27.81 16.37 17.86
CA THR A 940 27.81 14.89 17.81
C THR A 940 27.07 14.33 16.59
N VAL A 941 26.16 15.09 15.98
CA VAL A 941 25.57 14.77 14.67
C VAL A 941 25.54 16.04 13.80
N THR A 942 25.93 15.93 12.54
CA THR A 942 25.93 17.06 11.61
C THR A 942 25.25 16.70 10.29
N CYS A 943 24.46 17.62 9.73
CA CYS A 943 23.91 17.47 8.37
C CYS A 943 24.95 17.95 7.35
N GLU A 944 25.53 17.01 6.60
CA GLU A 944 26.57 17.29 5.59
C GLU A 944 25.96 17.72 4.25
N LYS A 945 24.86 17.07 3.83
CA LYS A 945 24.20 17.33 2.55
C LYS A 945 22.68 17.21 2.69
N CYS A 946 21.99 18.13 2.03
CA CYS A 946 20.55 18.13 1.80
C CYS A 946 20.33 18.37 0.30
N SER A 947 19.47 17.61 -0.36
CA SER A 947 19.20 17.77 -1.80
C SER A 947 17.79 17.35 -2.20
N MET A 948 17.20 18.12 -3.11
CA MET A 948 15.98 17.77 -3.85
C MET A 948 16.38 17.37 -5.28
N GLU A 949 15.88 16.24 -5.76
CA GLU A 949 15.99 15.78 -7.14
C GLU A 949 14.64 15.99 -7.85
N GLN A 950 14.68 16.28 -9.15
CA GLN A 950 13.48 16.45 -9.98
C GLN A 950 13.61 15.59 -11.24
N ARG A 951 12.50 14.99 -11.65
CA ARG A 951 12.38 14.18 -12.86
C ARG A 951 11.12 14.53 -13.63
N PHE A 952 11.25 14.61 -14.95
CA PHE A 952 10.15 14.74 -15.89
C PHE A 952 9.78 13.37 -16.44
N ARG A 953 8.50 13.20 -16.77
CA ARG A 953 7.95 12.00 -17.39
C ARG A 953 7.29 12.42 -18.70
N VAL A 954 7.56 11.71 -19.80
CA VAL A 954 6.96 11.98 -21.13
C VAL A 954 6.50 10.68 -21.76
N ARG A 955 5.34 10.71 -22.42
CA ARG A 955 4.84 9.58 -23.22
C ARG A 955 4.84 9.90 -24.71
N VAL A 956 5.31 8.93 -25.49
CA VAL A 956 5.42 8.98 -26.95
C VAL A 956 4.48 7.92 -27.52
N ARG A 957 3.50 8.35 -28.31
CA ARG A 957 2.52 7.47 -28.97
C ARG A 957 2.90 7.26 -30.45
N VAL A 958 3.07 6.01 -30.84
CA VAL A 958 3.28 5.60 -32.22
C VAL A 958 2.00 4.98 -32.76
N LYS A 959 1.54 5.43 -33.94
CA LYS A 959 0.35 4.90 -34.60
C LYS A 959 0.76 4.03 -35.78
N LEU A 960 0.30 2.78 -35.77
CA LEU A 960 0.37 1.87 -36.91
C LEU A 960 -1.00 1.84 -37.61
N ASP A 961 -1.02 1.97 -38.93
CA ASP A 961 -2.21 1.70 -39.75
C ASP A 961 -1.86 0.71 -40.88
N LYS A 962 -2.63 -0.38 -40.96
CA LYS A 962 -2.52 -1.48 -41.93
C LYS A 962 -1.10 -2.04 -42.10
N TYR A 963 -0.29 -1.96 -41.06
CA TYR A 963 1.08 -2.44 -41.10
C TYR A 963 1.11 -3.97 -41.25
N THR A 964 2.14 -4.48 -41.92
CA THR A 964 2.41 -5.93 -42.01
C THR A 964 3.74 -6.22 -41.34
N PHE A 965 3.66 -6.76 -40.12
CA PHE A 965 4.81 -7.23 -39.38
C PHE A 965 5.28 -8.58 -39.93
N HIS A 966 6.58 -8.76 -40.14
CA HIS A 966 7.18 -9.99 -40.64
C HIS A 966 8.04 -10.61 -39.53
N SER A 967 7.70 -11.81 -39.04
CA SER A 967 8.44 -12.43 -37.93
C SER A 967 9.91 -12.66 -38.29
N PRO A 968 10.86 -12.32 -37.41
CA PRO A 968 12.24 -12.72 -37.59
C PRO A 968 12.37 -14.25 -37.48
N GLY A 969 13.10 -14.85 -38.41
CA GLY A 969 13.40 -16.30 -38.42
C GLY A 969 12.30 -17.20 -39.00
N THR A 970 12.55 -18.51 -38.90
CA THR A 970 11.68 -19.56 -39.47
C THR A 970 11.52 -20.73 -38.50
N SER A 971 10.32 -21.29 -38.42
CA SER A 971 9.92 -22.32 -37.46
C SER A 971 9.65 -23.69 -38.10
N SER A 972 9.64 -24.75 -37.29
CA SER A 972 9.37 -26.13 -37.73
C SER A 972 7.91 -26.38 -38.12
N SER A 973 6.98 -25.55 -37.66
CA SER A 973 5.55 -25.65 -37.98
C SER A 973 4.87 -24.29 -38.12
N LYS A 974 3.77 -24.21 -38.88
CA LYS A 974 2.95 -23.00 -39.00
C LYS A 974 2.40 -22.51 -37.64
N LYS A 975 2.07 -23.44 -36.73
CA LYS A 975 1.62 -23.11 -35.36
C LYS A 975 2.73 -22.45 -34.53
N GLU A 976 3.95 -22.95 -34.62
CA GLU A 976 5.12 -22.35 -33.97
C GLU A 976 5.51 -21.00 -34.60
N ALA A 977 5.46 -20.89 -35.94
CA ALA A 977 5.67 -19.61 -36.64
C ALA A 977 4.66 -18.55 -36.20
N SER A 978 3.38 -18.91 -36.07
CA SER A 978 2.32 -18.03 -35.57
C SER A 978 2.57 -17.56 -34.14
N ARG A 979 2.85 -18.48 -33.20
CA ARG A 979 3.15 -18.10 -31.80
C ARG A 979 4.35 -17.16 -31.70
N LYS A 980 5.46 -17.46 -32.40
CA LYS A 980 6.65 -16.59 -32.41
C LYS A 980 6.37 -15.21 -33.03
N ALA A 981 5.55 -15.13 -34.07
CA ALA A 981 5.11 -13.86 -34.64
C ALA A 981 4.26 -13.05 -33.63
N PHE A 982 3.29 -13.67 -32.96
CA PHE A 982 2.50 -13.00 -31.93
C PHE A 982 3.34 -12.60 -30.71
N HIS A 983 4.31 -13.42 -30.30
CA HIS A 983 5.20 -13.14 -29.17
C HIS A 983 6.14 -11.97 -29.47
N ALA A 984 6.83 -11.98 -30.63
CA ALA A 984 7.66 -10.86 -31.07
C ALA A 984 6.86 -9.56 -31.19
N PHE A 985 5.65 -9.62 -31.75
CA PHE A 985 4.76 -8.46 -31.79
C PHE A 985 4.36 -8.00 -30.39
N ALA A 986 4.01 -8.91 -29.47
CA ALA A 986 3.57 -8.57 -28.12
C ALA A 986 4.65 -7.89 -27.28
N LEU A 987 5.91 -8.31 -27.41
CA LEU A 987 7.05 -7.67 -26.74
C LEU A 987 7.27 -6.25 -27.26
N ALA A 988 7.37 -6.09 -28.59
CA ALA A 988 7.61 -4.78 -29.21
C ALA A 988 6.47 -3.77 -28.99
N ALA A 989 5.23 -4.26 -28.94
CA ALA A 989 4.03 -3.48 -28.66
C ALA A 989 3.79 -3.19 -27.17
N GLY A 990 4.67 -3.64 -26.26
CA GLY A 990 4.51 -3.45 -24.81
C GLY A 990 3.32 -4.19 -24.21
N ILE A 991 2.82 -5.23 -24.88
CA ILE A 991 1.65 -6.03 -24.47
C ILE A 991 2.07 -7.10 -23.46
N CYS A 992 3.23 -7.73 -23.70
CA CYS A 992 3.85 -8.68 -22.79
C CYS A 992 5.14 -8.09 -22.20
N PRO A 993 5.47 -8.36 -20.92
CA PRO A 993 6.78 -8.01 -20.37
C PRO A 993 7.91 -8.88 -20.98
N PRO A 994 9.17 -8.43 -20.93
CA PRO A 994 10.32 -9.25 -21.30
C PRO A 994 10.34 -10.57 -20.52
N GLY A 995 10.52 -11.69 -21.21
CA GLY A 995 10.48 -13.03 -20.61
C GLY A 995 9.08 -13.65 -20.43
N ALA A 996 8.03 -13.03 -20.97
CA ALA A 996 6.69 -13.64 -20.98
C ALA A 996 6.62 -14.97 -21.78
N ASP A 997 5.65 -15.80 -21.44
CA ASP A 997 5.39 -17.11 -22.04
C ASP A 997 4.86 -16.99 -23.49
N GLU A 998 5.62 -17.51 -24.47
CA GLU A 998 5.28 -17.56 -25.92
C GLU A 998 3.86 -18.13 -26.17
N THR A 999 3.39 -19.04 -25.30
CA THR A 999 2.07 -19.65 -25.46
C THR A 999 0.92 -18.71 -25.10
N ARG A 1000 1.16 -17.71 -24.24
CA ARG A 1000 0.15 -16.73 -23.79
C ARG A 1000 0.08 -15.50 -24.68
N SER A 1001 1.21 -15.07 -25.25
CA SER A 1001 1.27 -13.85 -26.08
C SER A 1001 0.24 -13.82 -27.22
N THR A 1002 -0.06 -14.96 -27.86
CA THR A 1002 -1.13 -15.05 -28.88
C THR A 1002 -2.52 -14.69 -28.34
N GLN A 1003 -2.84 -15.08 -27.11
CA GLN A 1003 -4.10 -14.73 -26.44
C GLN A 1003 -4.07 -13.26 -26.00
N GLU A 1004 -2.96 -12.80 -25.42
CA GLU A 1004 -2.83 -11.43 -24.91
C GLU A 1004 -2.91 -10.38 -26.02
N VAL A 1005 -2.29 -10.61 -27.19
CA VAL A 1005 -2.47 -9.76 -28.38
C VAL A 1005 -3.91 -9.79 -28.88
N LYS A 1006 -4.54 -10.97 -29.02
CA LYS A 1006 -5.93 -11.06 -29.50
C LYS A 1006 -6.90 -10.40 -28.51
N GLN A 1007 -6.63 -10.42 -27.20
CA GLN A 1007 -7.35 -9.62 -26.20
C GLN A 1007 -7.05 -8.11 -26.28
N PHE A 1008 -5.81 -7.69 -26.54
CA PHE A 1008 -5.43 -6.27 -26.67
C PHE A 1008 -6.19 -5.57 -27.80
N PHE A 1009 -6.35 -6.23 -28.95
CA PHE A 1009 -7.12 -5.72 -30.08
C PHE A 1009 -8.63 -5.74 -29.78
N ALA A 1010 -9.15 -6.86 -29.24
CA ALA A 1010 -10.57 -6.96 -28.87
C ALA A 1010 -11.00 -5.92 -27.82
N LYS A 1011 -10.20 -5.66 -26.79
CA LYS A 1011 -10.45 -4.63 -25.75
C LYS A 1011 -10.50 -3.21 -26.31
N ARG A 1012 -9.91 -2.94 -27.47
CA ARG A 1012 -9.93 -1.65 -28.17
C ARG A 1012 -10.90 -1.60 -29.36
N SER A 1013 -11.72 -2.65 -29.55
CA SER A 1013 -12.60 -2.80 -30.72
C SER A 1013 -11.87 -2.74 -32.07
N LEU A 1014 -10.59 -3.14 -32.09
CA LEU A 1014 -9.74 -3.16 -33.29
C LEU A 1014 -9.80 -4.54 -33.98
N PRO A 1015 -9.68 -4.62 -35.32
CA PRO A 1015 -9.60 -5.89 -36.03
C PRO A 1015 -8.35 -6.67 -35.60
N SER A 1016 -8.49 -7.97 -35.33
CA SER A 1016 -7.36 -8.83 -34.97
C SER A 1016 -6.37 -8.97 -36.13
N PRO A 1017 -5.04 -8.95 -35.89
CA PRO A 1017 -4.04 -9.18 -36.92
C PRO A 1017 -4.24 -10.52 -37.65
N LYS A 1018 -4.06 -10.51 -38.98
CA LYS A 1018 -4.25 -11.69 -39.84
C LYS A 1018 -2.94 -12.43 -40.08
N GLU A 1019 -2.96 -13.74 -39.84
CA GLU A 1019 -1.82 -14.64 -39.97
C GLU A 1019 -1.57 -15.03 -41.44
N ALA A 1020 -0.46 -14.57 -42.02
CA ALA A 1020 -0.03 -14.90 -43.37
C ALA A 1020 1.25 -15.75 -43.35
N PHE A 1021 1.23 -16.92 -43.99
CA PHE A 1021 2.32 -17.90 -43.91
C PHE A 1021 3.17 -17.93 -45.18
N GLY A 1022 4.49 -17.76 -45.01
CA GLY A 1022 5.50 -18.05 -46.02
C GLY A 1022 6.08 -19.44 -45.83
N GLU A 1023 6.41 -20.10 -46.94
CA GLU A 1023 6.88 -21.49 -46.97
C GLU A 1023 8.12 -21.59 -47.86
N LYS A 1024 9.28 -21.90 -47.27
CA LYS A 1024 10.56 -22.08 -47.97
C LYS A 1024 11.29 -23.28 -47.40
N GLU A 1025 11.65 -24.25 -48.24
CA GLU A 1025 12.57 -25.36 -47.94
C GLU A 1025 12.34 -26.04 -46.56
N LYS A 1026 11.09 -26.43 -46.28
CA LYS A 1026 10.62 -27.07 -45.03
C LYS A 1026 10.65 -26.20 -43.76
N ALA A 1027 10.83 -24.88 -43.89
CA ALA A 1027 10.74 -23.94 -42.79
C ALA A 1027 9.60 -22.92 -43.02
N PHE A 1028 8.87 -22.59 -41.95
CA PHE A 1028 7.69 -21.72 -42.02
C PHE A 1028 7.97 -20.35 -41.39
N SER A 1029 7.64 -19.27 -42.09
CA SER A 1029 7.58 -17.92 -41.53
C SER A 1029 6.12 -17.46 -41.41
N CYS A 1030 5.79 -16.71 -40.36
CA CYS A 1030 4.49 -16.06 -40.21
C CYS A 1030 4.66 -14.53 -40.25
N SER A 1031 3.74 -13.85 -40.90
CA SER A 1031 3.62 -12.40 -40.91
C SER A 1031 2.23 -12.01 -40.40
N LEU A 1032 2.14 -10.94 -39.63
CA LEU A 1032 0.89 -10.41 -39.09
C LEU A 1032 0.50 -9.18 -39.93
N SER A 1033 -0.56 -9.32 -40.72
CA SER A 1033 -1.08 -8.30 -41.65
C SER A 1033 -2.32 -7.60 -41.10
N ASP A 1034 -2.68 -6.46 -41.71
CA ASP A 1034 -3.76 -5.55 -41.28
C ASP A 1034 -3.62 -5.02 -39.83
N VAL A 1035 -2.38 -4.80 -39.38
CA VAL A 1035 -2.10 -4.27 -38.03
C VAL A 1035 -2.40 -2.76 -37.99
N SER A 1036 -3.57 -2.38 -37.49
CA SER A 1036 -3.93 -1.00 -37.17
C SER A 1036 -4.12 -0.83 -35.65
N CYS A 1037 -3.23 -0.09 -34.99
CA CYS A 1037 -3.28 0.16 -33.55
C CYS A 1037 -2.50 1.42 -33.13
N SER A 1038 -2.52 1.76 -31.84
CA SER A 1038 -1.62 2.76 -31.25
C SER A 1038 -0.88 2.15 -30.07
N LEU A 1039 0.43 2.41 -30.04
CA LEU A 1039 1.40 1.92 -29.07
C LEU A 1039 1.92 3.12 -28.28
N GLU A 1040 2.15 2.97 -26.98
CA GLU A 1040 2.65 4.03 -26.11
C GLU A 1040 3.94 3.58 -25.42
N TYR A 1041 4.93 4.47 -25.45
CA TYR A 1041 6.25 4.32 -24.86
C TYR A 1041 6.48 5.47 -23.87
N GLU A 1042 7.29 5.26 -22.85
CA GLU A 1042 7.50 6.23 -21.77
C GLU A 1042 9.00 6.41 -21.49
N GLY A 1043 9.39 7.66 -21.26
CA GLY A 1043 10.74 8.05 -20.88
C GLY A 1043 10.72 9.03 -19.73
N GLN A 1044 11.83 9.06 -18.99
CA GLN A 1044 11.94 9.83 -17.75
C GLN A 1044 13.36 10.40 -17.60
N GLY A 1045 13.51 11.72 -17.54
CA GLY A 1045 14.78 12.45 -17.55
C GLY A 1045 14.80 13.65 -16.61
N SER A 1046 15.92 14.37 -16.50
CA SER A 1046 16.03 15.57 -15.65
C SER A 1046 15.39 16.81 -16.28
N SER A 1047 15.15 16.77 -17.58
CA SER A 1047 14.37 17.72 -18.37
C SER A 1047 13.25 17.03 -19.16
N GLU A 1048 12.25 17.78 -19.59
CA GLU A 1048 11.20 17.27 -20.51
C GLU A 1048 11.80 16.81 -21.85
N GLU A 1049 12.86 17.49 -22.31
CA GLU A 1049 13.62 17.12 -23.50
C GLU A 1049 14.27 15.74 -23.34
N GLU A 1050 15.03 15.50 -22.27
CA GLU A 1050 15.60 14.18 -21.97
C GLU A 1050 14.53 13.10 -21.81
N ALA A 1051 13.42 13.41 -21.14
CA ALA A 1051 12.31 12.48 -20.98
C ALA A 1051 11.69 12.11 -22.34
N ARG A 1052 11.54 13.07 -23.26
CA ARG A 1052 11.10 12.85 -24.64
C ARG A 1052 12.10 12.03 -25.45
N GLN A 1053 13.39 12.37 -25.41
CA GLN A 1053 14.42 11.61 -26.12
C GLN A 1053 14.50 10.16 -25.58
N ALA A 1054 14.41 9.95 -24.27
CA ALA A 1054 14.35 8.62 -23.65
C ALA A 1054 13.10 7.82 -24.07
N ALA A 1055 11.93 8.48 -24.16
CA ALA A 1055 10.68 7.85 -24.60
C ALA A 1055 10.76 7.42 -26.07
N SER A 1056 11.33 8.29 -26.93
CA SER A 1056 11.56 7.97 -28.34
C SER A 1056 12.67 6.94 -28.54
N LEU A 1057 13.66 6.84 -27.65
CA LEU A 1057 14.68 5.78 -27.65
C LEU A 1057 14.13 4.42 -27.21
N ASP A 1058 13.25 4.39 -26.21
CA ASP A 1058 12.50 3.17 -25.81
C ASP A 1058 11.61 2.67 -26.96
N ALA A 1059 10.90 3.59 -27.61
CA ALA A 1059 10.13 3.29 -28.82
C ALA A 1059 11.03 2.75 -29.95
N LEU A 1060 12.14 3.42 -30.28
CA LEU A 1060 13.11 2.95 -31.28
C LEU A 1060 13.63 1.53 -30.98
N THR A 1061 14.00 1.27 -29.73
CA THR A 1061 14.58 0.00 -29.29
C THR A 1061 13.57 -1.14 -29.42
N LYS A 1062 12.32 -0.93 -28.95
CA LYS A 1062 11.26 -1.94 -29.01
C LYS A 1062 10.74 -2.15 -30.43
N LEU A 1063 10.49 -1.06 -31.17
CA LEU A 1063 9.99 -1.10 -32.55
C LEU A 1063 11.03 -1.55 -33.57
N GLY A 1064 12.33 -1.42 -33.30
CA GLY A 1064 13.39 -1.90 -34.19
C GLY A 1064 13.26 -3.40 -34.52
N SER A 1065 12.70 -4.19 -33.60
CA SER A 1065 12.40 -5.61 -33.82
C SER A 1065 11.18 -5.89 -34.72
N LEU A 1066 10.35 -4.89 -35.02
CA LEU A 1066 9.20 -4.98 -35.95
C LEU A 1066 9.55 -4.56 -37.39
N PHE A 1067 10.63 -3.81 -37.56
CA PHE A 1067 10.97 -3.11 -38.80
C PHE A 1067 12.26 -3.69 -39.41
N SER A 1068 12.16 -4.92 -39.90
CA SER A 1068 13.24 -5.76 -40.47
C SER A 1068 13.98 -5.19 -41.69
N ALA A 1069 13.77 -3.91 -42.02
CA ALA A 1069 14.39 -3.18 -43.13
C ALA A 1069 15.57 -2.29 -42.68
N VAL A 1070 15.80 -2.11 -41.37
CA VAL A 1070 16.78 -1.16 -40.84
C VAL A 1070 18.02 -1.89 -40.31
N GLY A 1071 19.20 -1.50 -40.81
CA GLY A 1071 20.49 -2.01 -40.34
C GLY A 1071 20.87 -1.50 -38.94
N PRO A 1072 21.89 -2.09 -38.29
CA PRO A 1072 22.24 -1.80 -36.89
C PRO A 1072 22.56 -0.32 -36.61
N SER A 1073 22.97 0.44 -37.63
CA SER A 1073 23.23 1.88 -37.57
C SER A 1073 21.99 2.76 -37.33
N GLY A 1074 20.77 2.23 -37.37
CA GLY A 1074 19.55 2.99 -37.07
C GLY A 1074 19.14 2.99 -35.59
N VAL A 1075 19.62 2.02 -34.81
CA VAL A 1075 19.22 1.82 -33.40
C VAL A 1075 20.31 2.23 -32.43
N GLY A 1076 21.59 1.98 -32.77
CA GLY A 1076 22.74 2.41 -31.95
C GLY A 1076 23.17 3.85 -32.23
N GLY A 1077 22.77 4.79 -31.38
CA GLY A 1077 23.22 6.18 -31.37
C GLY A 1077 22.89 6.86 -30.04
N PRO A 1078 23.51 8.02 -29.70
CA PRO A 1078 23.31 8.72 -28.41
C PRO A 1078 21.84 9.05 -28.15
N PRO A 1079 21.41 9.39 -26.91
CA PRO A 1079 20.01 9.73 -26.64
C PRO A 1079 19.49 10.90 -27.49
N ASP A 1080 20.32 11.91 -27.70
CA ASP A 1080 19.99 13.10 -28.50
C ASP A 1080 19.56 12.73 -29.93
N GLY A 1081 18.50 13.36 -30.42
CA GLY A 1081 17.93 13.08 -31.75
C GLY A 1081 17.25 11.70 -31.88
N ALA A 1082 16.84 11.07 -30.77
CA ALA A 1082 15.99 9.87 -30.81
C ALA A 1082 14.61 10.17 -31.41
N ASP A 1083 14.05 11.35 -31.15
CA ASP A 1083 12.74 11.75 -31.67
C ASP A 1083 12.74 11.95 -33.21
N GLU A 1084 13.84 12.51 -33.75
CA GLU A 1084 14.05 12.64 -35.19
C GLU A 1084 14.25 11.27 -35.86
N ARG A 1085 15.11 10.41 -35.28
CA ARG A 1085 15.31 9.03 -35.77
C ARG A 1085 14.03 8.21 -35.75
N LEU A 1086 13.19 8.35 -34.72
CA LEU A 1086 11.87 7.69 -34.65
C LEU A 1086 10.92 8.22 -35.72
N SER A 1087 10.90 9.53 -35.94
CA SER A 1087 10.10 10.18 -36.97
C SER A 1087 10.50 9.76 -38.39
N ASP A 1088 11.80 9.66 -38.66
CA ASP A 1088 12.35 9.23 -39.95
C ASP A 1088 12.17 7.73 -40.18
N LEU A 1089 12.35 6.90 -39.14
CA LEU A 1089 12.04 5.47 -39.14
C LEU A 1089 10.59 5.24 -39.55
N LEU A 1090 9.64 5.87 -38.86
CA LEU A 1090 8.20 5.73 -39.14
C LEU A 1090 7.85 6.23 -40.55
N ARG A 1091 8.46 7.34 -41.00
CA ARG A 1091 8.29 7.85 -42.38
C ARG A 1091 8.82 6.85 -43.42
N SER A 1092 9.94 6.19 -43.16
CA SER A 1092 10.57 5.22 -44.09
C SER A 1092 9.71 3.97 -44.35
N ILE A 1093 8.86 3.59 -43.39
CA ILE A 1093 7.90 2.47 -43.49
C ILE A 1093 6.47 2.94 -43.85
N GLY A 1094 6.29 4.20 -44.23
CA GLY A 1094 5.00 4.77 -44.63
C GLY A 1094 3.99 4.99 -43.49
N GLN A 1095 4.47 5.12 -42.25
CA GLN A 1095 3.65 5.39 -41.06
C GLN A 1095 3.74 6.86 -40.62
N ALA A 1096 2.81 7.28 -39.77
CA ALA A 1096 2.76 8.65 -39.26
C ALA A 1096 3.88 8.92 -38.24
N PRO A 1097 4.38 10.17 -38.11
CA PRO A 1097 5.33 10.55 -37.07
C PRO A 1097 4.75 10.33 -35.65
N PRO A 1098 5.62 10.21 -34.63
CA PRO A 1098 5.19 10.01 -33.25
C PRO A 1098 4.41 11.23 -32.72
N THR A 1099 3.53 11.00 -31.74
CA THR A 1099 2.84 12.07 -31.01
C THR A 1099 3.31 12.08 -29.56
N CYS A 1100 3.96 13.17 -29.14
CA CYS A 1100 4.41 13.35 -27.76
C CYS A 1100 3.31 13.92 -26.86
N PHE A 1101 3.33 13.54 -25.59
CA PHE A 1101 2.47 14.06 -24.54
C PHE A 1101 3.34 14.47 -23.34
N ALA A 1102 3.37 15.78 -23.06
CA ALA A 1102 3.95 16.35 -21.85
C ALA A 1102 3.19 15.85 -20.60
N THR A 1103 3.90 15.67 -19.48
CA THR A 1103 3.32 15.11 -18.26
C THR A 1103 3.85 15.78 -16.99
N ALA A 1104 3.29 15.42 -15.84
CA ALA A 1104 3.63 16.00 -14.53
C ALA A 1104 5.11 15.85 -14.15
N GLN A 1105 5.57 16.76 -13.29
CA GLN A 1105 6.89 16.74 -12.66
C GLN A 1105 6.84 15.86 -11.40
N GLN A 1106 7.92 15.14 -11.10
CA GLN A 1106 8.05 14.30 -9.91
C GLN A 1106 9.37 14.62 -9.19
N HIS A 1107 9.40 14.46 -7.88
CA HIS A 1107 10.44 15.00 -7.01
C HIS A 1107 10.87 14.00 -5.91
N ARG A 1108 12.11 14.11 -5.44
CA ARG A 1108 12.66 13.24 -4.39
C ARG A 1108 13.58 14.00 -3.45
N ALA A 1109 13.36 13.90 -2.14
CA ALA A 1109 14.19 14.58 -1.14
C ALA A 1109 15.20 13.60 -0.52
N SER A 1110 16.42 14.07 -0.21
CA SER A 1110 17.48 13.28 0.42
C SER A 1110 18.32 14.09 1.43
N LEU A 1111 18.80 13.40 2.47
CA LEU A 1111 19.56 13.93 3.61
C LEU A 1111 20.75 13.02 3.94
N GLN A 1112 21.91 13.63 4.24
CA GLN A 1112 23.10 12.95 4.73
C GLN A 1112 23.51 13.50 6.10
N LEU A 1113 23.54 12.63 7.10
CA LEU A 1113 23.95 12.91 8.47
C LEU A 1113 25.29 12.23 8.78
N GLN A 1114 26.16 12.89 9.54
CA GLN A 1114 27.42 12.34 10.02
C GLN A 1114 27.46 12.37 11.55
N PHE A 1115 27.50 11.17 12.14
CA PHE A 1115 27.58 10.95 13.59
C PHE A 1115 29.05 10.91 14.02
N THR A 1116 29.43 11.66 15.05
CA THR A 1116 30.79 11.71 15.60
C THR A 1116 30.76 11.63 17.12
N GLY A 1117 31.41 10.63 17.71
CA GLY A 1117 31.37 10.35 19.15
C GLY A 1117 29.96 10.11 19.72
N TYR A 1118 28.95 9.88 18.86
CA TYR A 1118 27.56 9.79 19.30
C TYR A 1118 27.37 8.60 20.23
N THR A 1119 26.72 8.87 21.36
CA THR A 1119 26.71 7.99 22.53
C THR A 1119 25.28 7.77 22.99
N MET A 1120 24.96 6.51 23.30
CA MET A 1120 23.64 6.06 23.74
C MET A 1120 23.83 5.06 24.88
N ASP A 1121 22.93 5.02 25.85
CA ASP A 1121 22.88 3.96 26.84
C ASP A 1121 21.51 3.28 26.86
N GLN A 1122 21.50 2.07 27.43
CA GLN A 1122 20.32 1.32 27.77
C GLN A 1122 20.58 0.54 29.06
N GLN A 1123 19.58 0.46 29.92
CA GLN A 1123 19.66 -0.29 31.17
C GLN A 1123 19.25 -1.77 30.93
N SER A 1124 19.13 -2.59 31.97
CA SER A 1124 18.42 -3.89 31.85
C SER A 1124 17.82 -4.30 33.18
N SER A 1125 16.63 -4.90 33.12
CA SER A 1125 16.00 -5.63 34.23
C SER A 1125 16.56 -7.05 34.41
N THR A 1126 17.24 -7.60 33.38
CA THR A 1126 17.65 -9.02 33.33
C THR A 1126 19.16 -9.19 33.28
N ASN A 1127 19.86 -8.57 32.32
CA ASN A 1127 21.30 -8.69 32.11
C ASN A 1127 21.84 -7.67 31.07
N ARG A 1128 23.12 -7.31 31.21
CA ARG A 1128 23.83 -6.39 30.29
C ARG A 1128 23.84 -6.84 28.81
N ARG A 1129 23.63 -8.13 28.49
CA ARG A 1129 23.62 -8.62 27.09
C ARG A 1129 22.31 -8.28 26.38
N GLN A 1130 21.17 -8.21 27.08
CA GLN A 1130 19.92 -7.71 26.52
C GLN A 1130 20.01 -6.19 26.25
N ALA A 1131 20.59 -5.41 27.17
CA ALA A 1131 20.90 -3.99 26.93
C ALA A 1131 21.78 -3.77 25.69
N GLN A 1132 22.85 -4.57 25.56
CA GLN A 1132 23.73 -4.53 24.40
C GLN A 1132 23.02 -4.92 23.09
N ASN A 1133 22.18 -5.96 23.11
CA ASN A 1133 21.40 -6.38 21.95
C ASN A 1133 20.43 -5.28 21.49
N TYR A 1134 19.67 -4.67 22.41
CA TYR A 1134 18.75 -3.56 22.11
C TYR A 1134 19.50 -2.37 21.47
N LEU A 1135 20.65 -1.99 22.03
CA LEU A 1135 21.50 -0.95 21.44
C LEU A 1135 22.04 -1.33 20.06
N CYS A 1136 22.39 -2.59 19.83
CA CYS A 1136 22.79 -3.06 18.50
C CYS A 1136 21.62 -2.97 17.51
N GLU A 1137 20.44 -3.43 17.91
CA GLU A 1137 19.22 -3.39 17.09
C GLU A 1137 18.84 -1.96 16.71
N ARG A 1138 18.88 -1.03 17.68
CA ARG A 1138 18.55 0.39 17.47
C ARG A 1138 19.53 1.07 16.51
N ILE A 1139 20.83 0.76 16.57
CA ILE A 1139 21.79 1.26 15.58
C ILE A 1139 21.55 0.64 14.19
N LEU A 1140 21.26 -0.67 14.11
CA LEU A 1140 20.91 -1.32 12.83
C LEU A 1140 19.65 -0.70 12.20
N LYS A 1141 18.63 -0.37 12.99
CA LYS A 1141 17.39 0.31 12.55
C LYS A 1141 17.63 1.74 12.06
N MET A 1142 18.45 2.55 12.76
CA MET A 1142 18.86 3.87 12.27
C MET A 1142 19.57 3.78 10.91
N LEU A 1143 20.41 2.76 10.73
CA LEU A 1143 21.12 2.46 9.48
C LEU A 1143 20.27 1.77 8.41
N ALA A 1144 18.96 1.59 8.64
CA ALA A 1144 17.98 0.94 7.76
C ALA A 1144 18.38 -0.48 7.34
N ILE A 1145 18.73 -1.31 8.32
CA ILE A 1145 19.05 -2.74 8.15
C ILE A 1145 17.96 -3.55 8.84
N ASP A 1146 17.25 -4.40 8.08
CA ASP A 1146 16.11 -5.15 8.61
C ASP A 1146 16.58 -6.24 9.61
N THR A 1147 16.17 -6.09 10.86
CA THR A 1147 16.59 -6.99 11.95
C THR A 1147 15.78 -8.30 12.00
N GLU A 1148 14.55 -8.30 11.47
CA GLU A 1148 13.67 -9.48 11.43
C GLU A 1148 14.21 -10.63 10.56
N ALA A 1149 15.01 -10.32 9.53
CA ALA A 1149 15.66 -11.33 8.70
C ALA A 1149 16.77 -12.11 9.43
N SER A 1150 17.26 -11.61 10.58
CA SER A 1150 18.46 -12.10 11.28
C SER A 1150 18.16 -13.02 12.47
N SER A 1151 17.09 -13.83 12.43
CA SER A 1151 16.58 -14.65 13.55
C SER A 1151 17.52 -15.75 14.10
N SER A 1152 18.73 -15.90 13.55
CA SER A 1152 19.78 -16.83 14.01
C SER A 1152 21.14 -16.17 14.30
N GLY A 1153 21.28 -14.86 14.07
CA GLY A 1153 22.55 -14.14 14.19
C GLY A 1153 22.66 -13.29 15.46
N SER A 1154 23.89 -13.06 15.95
CA SER A 1154 24.10 -12.07 17.01
C SER A 1154 24.12 -10.66 16.42
N LEU A 1155 23.19 -9.80 16.84
CA LEU A 1155 23.03 -8.43 16.36
C LEU A 1155 24.33 -7.59 16.45
N ARG A 1156 25.17 -7.84 17.47
CA ARG A 1156 26.50 -7.22 17.61
C ARG A 1156 27.42 -7.57 16.46
N ASN A 1157 27.40 -8.80 15.95
CA ASN A 1157 28.24 -9.21 14.82
C ASN A 1157 27.78 -8.53 13.53
N SER A 1158 26.47 -8.49 13.28
CA SER A 1158 25.88 -7.79 12.11
C SER A 1158 26.24 -6.30 12.11
N LEU A 1159 26.18 -5.66 13.28
CA LEU A 1159 26.60 -4.27 13.46
C LEU A 1159 28.11 -4.10 13.23
N ASP A 1160 28.93 -4.94 13.85
CA ASP A 1160 30.40 -4.89 13.72
C ASP A 1160 30.87 -5.10 12.28
N ASP A 1161 30.26 -6.01 11.54
CA ASP A 1161 30.60 -6.26 10.14
C ASP A 1161 30.13 -5.13 9.21
N TRP A 1162 29.03 -4.44 9.51
CA TRP A 1162 28.63 -3.23 8.78
C TRP A 1162 29.68 -2.11 8.90
N PHE A 1163 30.22 -1.90 10.12
CA PHE A 1163 31.28 -0.93 10.39
C PHE A 1163 32.61 -1.35 9.74
N LYS A 1164 33.02 -2.62 9.88
CA LYS A 1164 34.23 -3.16 9.21
C LYS A 1164 34.17 -3.01 7.68
N ARG A 1165 33.05 -3.38 7.05
CA ARG A 1165 32.86 -3.27 5.59
C ARG A 1165 33.02 -1.83 5.08
N ARG A 1166 32.72 -0.83 5.92
CA ARG A 1166 32.90 0.61 5.63
C ARG A 1166 34.23 1.20 6.13
N LYS A 1167 35.11 0.37 6.70
CA LYS A 1167 36.40 0.78 7.33
C LYS A 1167 36.22 1.83 8.46
N LEU A 1168 35.08 1.81 9.15
CA LEU A 1168 34.76 2.72 10.25
C LEU A 1168 35.24 2.15 11.60
N PRO A 1169 35.56 2.99 12.60
CA PRO A 1169 35.83 2.55 13.97
C PRO A 1169 34.62 1.79 14.55
N GLN A 1170 34.84 0.58 15.07
CA GLN A 1170 33.75 -0.24 15.60
C GLN A 1170 33.08 0.42 16.82
N PRO A 1171 31.75 0.27 17.03
CA PRO A 1171 31.08 0.81 18.20
C PRO A 1171 31.68 0.25 19.49
N SER A 1172 32.09 1.13 20.41
CA SER A 1172 32.65 0.74 21.71
C SER A 1172 31.54 0.59 22.74
N PHE A 1173 31.47 -0.56 23.40
CA PHE A 1173 30.52 -0.84 24.47
C PHE A 1173 31.20 -0.78 25.85
N GLN A 1174 30.57 -0.10 26.80
CA GLN A 1174 31.03 0.07 28.18
C GLN A 1174 29.92 -0.36 29.15
N GLY A 1175 30.27 -1.03 30.26
CA GLY A 1175 29.31 -1.42 31.30
C GLY A 1175 29.14 -0.31 32.35
N LEU A 1176 27.90 0.03 32.67
CA LEU A 1176 27.57 0.98 33.76
C LEU A 1176 27.58 0.22 35.10
N THR A 1177 28.06 0.86 36.18
CA THR A 1177 28.37 0.17 37.44
C THR A 1177 27.15 -0.41 38.14
N GLU A 1178 26.06 0.36 38.26
CA GLU A 1178 24.74 -0.10 38.72
C GLU A 1178 23.65 0.85 38.18
N PRO A 1179 22.43 0.37 37.84
CA PRO A 1179 22.03 -1.03 37.66
C PRO A 1179 22.66 -1.65 36.39
N LEU A 1180 22.11 -2.75 35.84
CA LEU A 1180 22.70 -3.59 34.77
C LEU A 1180 22.76 -2.96 33.36
N GLY A 1181 23.14 -1.68 33.26
CA GLY A 1181 23.20 -0.94 32.01
C GLY A 1181 24.49 -1.07 31.22
N VAL A 1182 24.38 -0.67 29.96
CA VAL A 1182 25.43 -0.64 28.95
C VAL A 1182 25.34 0.68 28.18
N ARG A 1183 26.49 1.28 27.90
CA ARG A 1183 26.64 2.46 27.03
C ARG A 1183 27.38 2.07 25.76
N VAL A 1184 26.96 2.60 24.61
CA VAL A 1184 27.61 2.46 23.31
C VAL A 1184 28.01 3.84 22.78
N THR A 1185 29.18 3.91 22.14
CA THR A 1185 29.67 5.10 21.43
C THR A 1185 30.12 4.69 20.03
N PHE A 1186 29.72 5.43 18.99
CA PHE A 1186 30.08 5.14 17.60
C PHE A 1186 30.27 6.41 16.75
N SER A 1187 30.71 6.25 15.50
CA SER A 1187 30.80 7.34 14.52
C SER A 1187 30.62 6.80 13.10
N ALA A 1188 29.65 7.33 12.35
CA ALA A 1188 29.29 6.84 11.02
C ALA A 1188 28.51 7.88 10.19
N PRO A 1189 28.67 7.90 8.85
CA PRO A 1189 27.73 8.55 7.95
C PRO A 1189 26.45 7.72 7.80
N LEU A 1190 25.32 8.41 7.66
CA LEU A 1190 23.97 7.87 7.47
C LEU A 1190 23.29 8.66 6.36
N SER A 1191 22.76 7.96 5.35
CA SER A 1191 22.03 8.58 4.24
C SER A 1191 20.57 8.16 4.26
N CYS A 1192 19.67 9.12 4.06
CA CYS A 1192 18.23 8.94 3.99
C CYS A 1192 17.66 9.62 2.75
N SER A 1193 16.58 9.09 2.20
CA SER A 1193 15.89 9.58 1.00
C SER A 1193 14.41 9.20 1.08
N SER A 1194 13.51 10.01 0.51
CA SER A 1194 12.11 9.58 0.37
C SER A 1194 12.05 8.23 -0.37
N PRO A 1195 11.21 7.27 0.06
CA PRO A 1195 11.18 5.94 -0.54
C PRO A 1195 10.79 6.01 -2.02
N GLU A 1196 9.75 6.78 -2.33
CA GLU A 1196 9.20 6.98 -3.68
C GLU A 1196 9.49 8.39 -4.23
N TRP A 1197 9.08 8.60 -5.49
CA TRP A 1197 9.00 9.91 -6.15
C TRP A 1197 7.61 10.52 -6.00
N GLU A 1198 7.54 11.79 -5.64
CA GLU A 1198 6.32 12.49 -5.24
C GLU A 1198 5.99 13.60 -6.25
N ASP A 1199 4.71 13.83 -6.56
CA ASP A 1199 4.27 14.82 -7.56
C ASP A 1199 4.39 16.29 -7.08
N SER A 1200 5.08 16.55 -5.95
CA SER A 1200 5.41 17.90 -5.47
C SER A 1200 6.64 17.91 -4.54
N TRP A 1201 7.31 19.07 -4.43
CA TRP A 1201 8.46 19.25 -3.54
C TRP A 1201 8.10 19.02 -2.06
N ALA A 1202 6.93 19.52 -1.62
CA ALA A 1202 6.43 19.34 -0.26
C ALA A 1202 6.04 17.88 0.05
N GLY A 1203 5.54 17.14 -0.95
CA GLY A 1203 5.35 15.69 -0.86
C GLY A 1203 6.69 14.99 -0.61
N ALA A 1204 7.71 15.31 -1.39
CA ALA A 1204 9.04 14.73 -1.27
C ALA A 1204 9.69 15.00 0.10
N GLU A 1205 9.60 16.23 0.63
CA GLU A 1205 10.07 16.57 1.98
C GLU A 1205 9.32 15.78 3.06
N LYS A 1206 7.98 15.72 2.99
CA LYS A 1206 7.15 14.97 3.94
C LYS A 1206 7.44 13.46 3.91
N SER A 1207 7.67 12.91 2.72
CA SER A 1207 8.00 11.50 2.48
C SER A 1207 9.39 11.15 3.03
N LEU A 1208 10.37 12.08 2.94
CA LEU A 1208 11.66 11.98 3.63
C LEU A 1208 11.52 12.10 5.16
N ALA A 1209 10.74 13.04 5.67
CA ALA A 1209 10.49 13.22 7.11
C ALA A 1209 9.84 11.98 7.74
N GLN A 1210 8.94 11.30 7.02
CA GLN A 1210 8.34 10.02 7.44
C GLN A 1210 9.37 8.88 7.49
N GLU A 1211 10.23 8.73 6.47
CA GLU A 1211 11.27 7.69 6.47
C GLU A 1211 12.35 7.94 7.53
N LEU A 1212 12.72 9.19 7.78
CA LEU A 1212 13.55 9.57 8.94
C LEU A 1212 12.85 9.18 10.26
N SER A 1213 11.57 9.50 10.41
CA SER A 1213 10.79 9.14 11.60
C SER A 1213 10.74 7.63 11.82
N ARG A 1214 10.60 6.83 10.76
CA ARG A 1214 10.64 5.36 10.84
C ARG A 1214 11.98 4.82 11.33
N ARG A 1215 13.09 5.51 11.03
CA ARG A 1215 14.46 5.10 11.43
C ARG A 1215 14.87 5.55 12.82
N PHE A 1216 14.38 6.71 13.28
CA PHE A 1216 14.81 7.33 14.53
C PHE A 1216 13.78 7.26 15.69
N THR A 1217 12.50 6.95 15.40
CA THR A 1217 11.50 6.71 16.45
C THR A 1217 11.93 5.56 17.36
N ILE A 1218 11.85 5.79 18.67
CA ILE A 1218 12.29 4.85 19.70
C ILE A 1218 11.11 3.96 20.09
N ASN A 1219 11.14 2.68 19.73
CA ASN A 1219 10.24 1.70 20.34
C ASN A 1219 10.60 1.56 21.83
N GLN A 1220 9.82 2.22 22.69
CA GLN A 1220 9.87 2.07 24.15
C GLN A 1220 9.12 0.79 24.58
N GLN A 1221 9.55 -0.35 24.03
CA GLN A 1221 9.06 -1.68 24.37
C GLN A 1221 10.23 -2.65 24.55
N GLU A 1222 10.94 -2.53 25.68
CA GLU A 1222 11.34 -3.66 26.52
C GLU A 1222 11.85 -3.16 27.88
N GLY A 1223 11.56 -3.91 28.95
CA GLY A 1223 11.55 -3.37 30.33
C GLY A 1223 12.93 -3.08 30.95
N THR A 1224 13.10 -1.86 31.44
CA THR A 1224 14.33 -1.37 32.07
C THR A 1224 14.07 -0.62 33.38
N PRO A 1225 14.77 -0.94 34.49
CA PRO A 1225 14.59 -0.26 35.77
C PRO A 1225 15.30 1.09 35.76
N ALA A 1226 14.64 2.13 36.28
CA ALA A 1226 15.12 3.50 36.26
C ALA A 1226 16.42 3.70 37.06
N GLY A 1227 17.40 4.40 36.46
CA GLY A 1227 18.58 4.85 37.19
C GLY A 1227 19.83 5.19 36.38
N ALA A 1228 19.73 5.74 35.17
CA ALA A 1228 20.88 6.36 34.48
C ALA A 1228 20.43 7.36 33.40
N ARG A 1229 20.53 8.66 33.69
CA ARG A 1229 20.54 9.70 32.65
C ARG A 1229 21.96 9.84 32.08
N PRO A 1230 22.17 9.89 30.76
CA PRO A 1230 23.25 10.70 30.20
C PRO A 1230 22.83 12.18 30.31
N ASN A 1231 23.64 13.01 30.95
CA ASN A 1231 23.41 14.47 30.92
C ASN A 1231 23.78 15.01 29.54
N LEU A 1232 22.85 15.72 28.90
CA LEU A 1232 23.03 16.71 27.85
C LEU A 1232 22.12 17.90 28.16
#